data_AF-A0A1X9YP29-F1
#
_entry.id   AF-A0A1X9YP29-F1
#
_cell.length_a   1.000
_cell.length_b   1.000
_cell.length_c   1.000
_cell.angle_alpha   90.00
_cell.angle_beta   90.00
_cell.angle_gamma   90.00
#
_symmetry.space_group_name_H-M   'P 1'
#
loop_
_entity.id
_entity.type
_entity.pdbx_description
1 polymer ?
#
loop_
_entity_poly.entity_id
_entity_poly.type
_entity_poly.pdbx_seq_one_letter_code
_entity_poly.pdbx_strand_id
1 'polypeptide(L)'
;MLNEAIEQQVIHNNLEIFERIEKEIRVASSEILVAAAWFTDNDLFTLLGAKADQGVKVEVIVADNKENEKLDFQELIRKGATVLKVKNVGYGMMHQKFCVTDRKIALHGSYNWSVNAKKNNHESIIATNHKGTVDSLVSNFLDIKQKANEMKAEPEKRNIKSLLTSIFAKKKDSAFDDTAEETISPSFSHKPAEVQVEKVSQDFRTEYEKVLDSMIAAEVSNFDRGLLRQQGYDRAKANNGDAQVLTKALDSVYSVFINEINVVEDKKNRLITKIEEQKTKSIIAQKETLELQLNTIEEECEISKENLTTKIANLNSQITINDKEVEGIKKIKIPAVEELIRGLEEKVKIAEREFIKPALRLFELIPVAILTAGLLLYIIMFYSSAAYILLFSELDAKLQEMSGSPIEPAEVFNPEAISNALGKGWSATFFIFLFVFLPLAFALAGRFTQKWKSIVGMVLIDIAIAYKVAQSVHTVNYLGGNVDVKWEPLMVFKDVNFYLVFVLGAGGLIFFSYVFDKLMSYFEERNPNMNFIKNQVYLNQLKDEIQGHNVTVTSLKEEIEGFEKSSIQCRTEILICEAELDMLPSKRLGLIEKKKTESAIKIQHIDITTDIYKSHIENDNLPISVDSMKDRINVFLEGWNDFLHDEYAVAKAIEKSSLAAQVISDWQEQKLNNNTLDRRIKA
;
A
#
# COMPACT_ATOMS: atom_id res chain seq x y z
N MET A 1 -20.44 17.06 -23.26
CA MET A 1 -21.32 17.66 -22.23
C MET A 1 -20.42 18.18 -21.12
N LEU A 2 -20.50 19.48 -20.82
CA LEU A 2 -19.72 20.14 -19.78
C LEU A 2 -19.98 19.51 -18.40
N ASN A 3 -18.91 19.17 -17.69
CA ASN A 3 -18.87 19.19 -16.22
C ASN A 3 -17.40 19.33 -15.78
N GLU A 4 -16.79 20.48 -16.08
CA GLU A 4 -15.54 20.88 -15.43
C GLU A 4 -15.86 21.53 -14.08
N ALA A 5 -15.57 20.78 -13.00
CA ALA A 5 -14.79 21.27 -11.87
C ALA A 5 -14.35 20.08 -10.98
N ILE A 6 -13.10 19.61 -11.13
CA ILE A 6 -12.46 18.71 -10.13
C ILE A 6 -11.10 19.28 -9.74
N GLU A 7 -11.05 20.37 -8.99
CA GLU A 7 -9.76 20.86 -8.50
C GLU A 7 -9.19 19.92 -7.42
N GLN A 8 -9.98 19.54 -6.41
CA GLN A 8 -9.64 18.46 -5.47
C GLN A 8 -10.88 17.99 -4.70
N GLN A 9 -11.07 16.68 -4.54
CA GLN A 9 -12.16 16.10 -3.73
C GLN A 9 -11.62 14.96 -2.87
N VAL A 10 -11.91 15.00 -1.57
CA VAL A 10 -11.58 13.91 -0.63
C VAL A 10 -12.79 12.98 -0.50
N ILE A 11 -12.58 11.68 -0.66
CA ILE A 11 -13.60 10.63 -0.52
C ILE A 11 -13.11 9.64 0.54
N HIS A 12 -13.97 9.31 1.51
CA HIS A 12 -13.63 8.44 2.66
C HIS A 12 -14.62 7.27 2.86
N ASN A 13 -15.65 7.17 2.02
CA ASN A 13 -16.55 6.03 1.98
C ASN A 13 -16.04 5.03 0.93
N ASN A 14 -15.69 3.80 1.33
CA ASN A 14 -15.08 2.81 0.42
C ASN A 14 -15.92 2.49 -0.81
N LEU A 15 -17.26 2.49 -0.69
CA LEU A 15 -18.14 2.21 -1.83
C LEU A 15 -18.10 3.38 -2.83
N GLU A 16 -18.15 4.61 -2.34
CA GLU A 16 -18.01 5.81 -3.18
C GLU A 16 -16.61 5.90 -3.82
N ILE A 17 -15.56 5.48 -3.10
CA ILE A 17 -14.20 5.39 -3.66
C ILE A 17 -14.17 4.41 -4.83
N PHE A 18 -14.74 3.20 -4.65
CA PHE A 18 -14.83 2.20 -5.70
C PHE A 18 -15.63 2.71 -6.90
N GLU A 19 -16.83 3.25 -6.69
CA GLU A 19 -17.69 3.81 -7.74
C GLU A 19 -17.00 4.94 -8.50
N ARG A 20 -16.22 5.77 -7.79
CA ARG A 20 -15.45 6.84 -8.41
C ARG A 20 -14.34 6.28 -9.30
N ILE A 21 -13.53 5.34 -8.82
CA ILE A 21 -12.49 4.69 -9.61
C ILE A 21 -13.11 4.02 -10.85
N GLU A 22 -14.19 3.27 -10.66
CA GLU A 22 -14.89 2.57 -11.73
C GLU A 22 -15.40 3.55 -12.80
N LYS A 23 -16.01 4.66 -12.37
CA LYS A 23 -16.49 5.72 -13.27
C LYS A 23 -15.36 6.31 -14.11
N GLU A 24 -14.24 6.68 -13.48
CA GLU A 24 -13.12 7.30 -14.20
C GLU A 24 -12.47 6.32 -15.20
N ILE A 25 -12.33 5.04 -14.83
CA ILE A 25 -11.85 4.00 -15.75
C ILE A 25 -12.83 3.81 -16.92
N ARG A 26 -14.15 3.81 -16.67
CA ARG A 26 -15.18 3.63 -17.72
C ARG A 26 -15.17 4.77 -18.75
N VAL A 27 -14.90 6.00 -18.35
CA VAL A 27 -14.86 7.16 -19.27
C VAL A 27 -13.50 7.36 -19.94
N ALA A 28 -12.43 6.74 -19.41
CA ALA A 28 -11.09 6.84 -19.98
C ALA A 28 -11.06 6.36 -21.45
N SER A 29 -10.33 7.11 -22.26
CA SER A 29 -10.34 7.02 -23.73
C SER A 29 -8.96 6.91 -24.37
N SER A 30 -7.89 7.31 -23.67
CA SER A 30 -6.53 7.30 -24.20
C SER A 30 -5.56 6.48 -23.37
N GLU A 31 -5.50 6.69 -22.05
CA GLU A 31 -4.49 6.08 -21.18
C GLU A 31 -5.02 5.84 -19.76
N ILE A 32 -4.67 4.70 -19.18
CA ILE A 32 -4.97 4.34 -17.79
C ILE A 32 -3.67 3.84 -17.15
N LEU A 33 -3.16 4.61 -16.19
CA LEU A 33 -1.99 4.25 -15.39
C LEU A 33 -2.45 3.82 -14.00
N VAL A 34 -2.05 2.65 -13.53
CA VAL A 34 -2.44 2.11 -12.23
C VAL A 34 -1.19 1.67 -11.47
N ALA A 35 -0.94 2.26 -10.31
CA ALA A 35 0.06 1.77 -9.36
C ALA A 35 -0.66 1.28 -8.09
N ALA A 36 -0.60 -0.03 -7.81
CA ALA A 36 -1.31 -0.65 -6.69
C ALA A 36 -0.43 -1.63 -5.90
N ALA A 37 -0.25 -1.37 -4.61
CA ALA A 37 0.46 -2.27 -3.70
C ALA A 37 -0.23 -3.64 -3.61
N TRP A 38 -1.56 -3.63 -3.40
CA TRP A 38 -2.40 -4.81 -3.47
C TRP A 38 -3.54 -4.60 -4.46
N PHE A 39 -3.67 -5.55 -5.38
CA PHE A 39 -4.69 -5.60 -6.41
C PHE A 39 -5.28 -7.02 -6.46
N THR A 40 -6.47 -7.16 -5.86
CA THR A 40 -7.25 -8.41 -5.79
C THR A 40 -8.74 -8.22 -6.12
N ASP A 41 -9.17 -7.00 -6.44
CA ASP A 41 -10.55 -6.69 -6.84
C ASP A 41 -10.82 -7.13 -8.29
N ASN A 42 -11.66 -8.14 -8.47
CA ASN A 42 -11.96 -8.72 -9.77
C ASN A 42 -12.81 -7.79 -10.67
N ASP A 43 -13.59 -6.88 -10.10
CA ASP A 43 -14.45 -5.96 -10.86
C ASP A 43 -13.57 -4.93 -11.59
N LEU A 44 -12.61 -4.33 -10.87
CA LEU A 44 -11.63 -3.41 -11.45
C LEU A 44 -10.71 -4.12 -12.44
N PHE A 45 -10.29 -5.36 -12.15
CA PHE A 45 -9.47 -6.16 -13.05
C PHE A 45 -10.17 -6.43 -14.39
N THR A 46 -11.43 -6.87 -14.34
CA THR A 46 -12.24 -7.14 -15.54
C THR A 46 -12.45 -5.86 -16.35
N LEU A 47 -12.69 -4.73 -15.67
CA LEU A 47 -12.89 -3.44 -16.31
C LEU A 47 -11.63 -2.94 -17.04
N LEU A 48 -10.44 -3.10 -16.43
CA LEU A 48 -9.17 -2.79 -17.09
C LEU A 48 -8.97 -3.65 -18.35
N GLY A 49 -9.28 -4.94 -18.27
CA GLY A 49 -9.20 -5.84 -19.42
C GLY A 49 -10.11 -5.40 -20.56
N ALA A 50 -11.36 -5.03 -20.26
CA ALA A 50 -12.30 -4.52 -21.26
C ALA A 50 -11.83 -3.21 -21.90
N LYS A 51 -11.11 -2.35 -21.17
CA LYS A 51 -10.53 -1.11 -21.70
C LYS A 51 -9.33 -1.37 -22.60
N ALA A 52 -8.48 -2.33 -22.24
CA ALA A 52 -7.38 -2.77 -23.10
C ALA A 52 -7.91 -3.36 -24.41
N ASP A 53 -8.97 -4.18 -24.36
CA ASP A 53 -9.64 -4.73 -25.55
C ASP A 53 -10.24 -3.64 -26.47
N GLN A 54 -10.61 -2.47 -25.90
CA GLN A 54 -11.08 -1.30 -26.64
C GLN A 54 -9.96 -0.46 -27.24
N GLY A 55 -8.69 -0.85 -27.05
CA GLY A 55 -7.51 -0.14 -27.55
C GLY A 55 -7.05 1.02 -26.67
N VAL A 56 -7.60 1.18 -25.46
CA VAL A 56 -7.11 2.16 -24.48
C VAL A 56 -5.78 1.66 -23.92
N LYS A 57 -4.78 2.54 -23.81
CA LYS A 57 -3.46 2.17 -23.28
C LYS A 57 -3.52 1.93 -21.77
N VAL A 58 -3.54 0.66 -21.36
CA VAL A 58 -3.58 0.28 -19.94
C VAL A 58 -2.19 -0.14 -19.46
N GLU A 59 -1.66 0.55 -18.45
CA GLU A 59 -0.40 0.20 -17.79
C GLU A 59 -0.60 0.01 -16.29
N VAL A 60 -0.18 -1.15 -15.79
CA VAL A 60 -0.38 -1.56 -14.39
C VAL A 60 0.95 -1.89 -13.75
N ILE A 61 1.28 -1.23 -12.66
CA ILE A 61 2.42 -1.53 -11.79
C ILE A 61 1.87 -2.08 -10.47
N VAL A 62 2.27 -3.30 -10.12
CA VAL A 62 1.85 -3.96 -8.88
C VAL A 62 3.05 -4.48 -8.10
N ALA A 63 2.91 -4.56 -6.78
CA ALA A 63 3.95 -5.16 -5.95
C ALA A 63 4.05 -6.66 -6.22
N ASP A 64 5.25 -7.20 -6.21
CA ASP A 64 5.49 -8.65 -6.33
C ASP A 64 5.28 -9.31 -4.96
N ASN A 65 4.02 -9.63 -4.65
CA ASN A 65 3.60 -10.27 -3.41
C ASN A 65 2.53 -11.34 -3.67
N LYS A 66 2.35 -12.24 -2.69
CA LYS A 66 1.41 -13.37 -2.77
C LYS A 66 -0.04 -12.95 -2.96
N GLU A 67 -0.43 -11.80 -2.42
CA GLU A 67 -1.81 -11.30 -2.58
C GLU A 67 -2.14 -11.02 -4.05
N ASN A 68 -1.19 -10.44 -4.78
CA ASN A 68 -1.32 -10.15 -6.22
C ASN A 68 -1.16 -11.40 -7.12
N GLU A 69 -1.02 -12.61 -6.54
CA GLU A 69 -1.10 -13.87 -7.29
C GLU A 69 -2.54 -14.38 -7.43
N LYS A 70 -3.50 -13.78 -6.71
CA LYS A 70 -4.93 -14.15 -6.75
C LYS A 70 -5.63 -13.75 -8.06
N LEU A 71 -5.04 -12.87 -8.85
CA LEU A 71 -5.53 -12.44 -10.17
C LEU A 71 -4.54 -12.85 -11.27
N ASP A 72 -5.06 -13.30 -12.42
CA ASP A 72 -4.23 -13.69 -13.57
C ASP A 72 -3.79 -12.46 -14.39
N PHE A 73 -2.79 -11.73 -13.92
CA PHE A 73 -2.24 -10.58 -14.66
C PHE A 73 -1.72 -10.92 -16.07
N GLN A 74 -1.48 -12.21 -16.41
CA GLN A 74 -1.17 -12.60 -17.79
C GLN A 74 -2.39 -12.42 -18.71
N GLU A 75 -3.61 -12.52 -18.19
CA GLU A 75 -4.82 -12.22 -18.96
C GLU A 75 -4.86 -10.77 -19.42
N LEU A 76 -4.51 -9.81 -18.54
CA LEU A 76 -4.44 -8.40 -18.93
C LEU A 76 -3.39 -8.17 -20.02
N ILE A 77 -2.24 -8.84 -19.93
CA ILE A 77 -1.19 -8.77 -20.96
C ILE A 77 -1.71 -9.31 -22.29
N ARG A 78 -2.42 -10.45 -22.28
CA ARG A 78 -3.04 -11.02 -23.50
C ARG A 78 -4.05 -10.07 -24.15
N LYS A 79 -4.72 -9.23 -23.37
CA LYS A 79 -5.67 -8.19 -23.83
C LYS A 79 -4.98 -6.88 -24.25
N GLY A 80 -3.65 -6.82 -24.25
CA GLY A 80 -2.88 -5.67 -24.72
C GLY A 80 -2.46 -4.67 -23.63
N ALA A 81 -2.71 -4.96 -22.35
CA ALA A 81 -2.20 -4.14 -21.25
C ALA A 81 -0.70 -4.41 -20.99
N THR A 82 0.00 -3.41 -20.45
CA THR A 82 1.36 -3.60 -19.92
C THR A 82 1.28 -3.82 -18.41
N VAL A 83 1.77 -4.95 -17.91
CA VAL A 83 1.82 -5.21 -16.46
C VAL A 83 3.25 -5.39 -15.99
N LEU A 84 3.63 -4.66 -14.93
CA LEU A 84 4.93 -4.74 -14.30
C LEU A 84 4.78 -5.13 -12.82
N LYS A 85 5.24 -6.34 -12.48
CA LYS A 85 5.43 -6.76 -11.10
C LYS A 85 6.76 -6.24 -10.57
N VAL A 86 6.73 -5.56 -9.43
CA VAL A 86 7.89 -4.92 -8.82
C VAL A 86 8.08 -5.46 -7.41
N LYS A 87 9.18 -6.20 -7.20
CA LYS A 87 9.54 -6.71 -5.89
C LYS A 87 10.00 -5.58 -4.98
N ASN A 88 10.99 -4.82 -5.45
CA ASN A 88 11.49 -3.61 -4.80
C ASN A 88 11.75 -2.52 -5.85
N VAL A 89 11.50 -1.25 -5.50
CA VAL A 89 12.08 -0.08 -6.18
C VAL A 89 13.10 0.50 -5.22
N GLY A 90 14.35 0.04 -5.29
CA GLY A 90 15.39 0.36 -4.31
C GLY A 90 15.33 -0.58 -3.09
N TYR A 91 15.34 -0.03 -1.87
CA TYR A 91 15.37 -0.79 -0.61
C TYR A 91 13.97 -1.05 0.01
N GLY A 92 12.89 -0.52 -0.58
CA GLY A 92 11.52 -0.65 -0.10
C GLY A 92 10.56 -1.34 -1.08
N MET A 93 9.39 -1.76 -0.57
CA MET A 93 8.34 -2.37 -1.38
C MET A 93 7.55 -1.31 -2.18
N MET A 94 7.03 -1.68 -3.35
CA MET A 94 6.13 -0.83 -4.12
C MET A 94 4.79 -0.67 -3.38
N HIS A 95 4.63 0.40 -2.60
CA HIS A 95 3.45 0.63 -1.76
C HIS A 95 2.53 1.75 -2.29
N GLN A 96 2.70 2.16 -3.54
CA GLN A 96 1.88 3.21 -4.17
C GLN A 96 0.47 2.70 -4.46
N LYS A 97 -0.50 3.62 -4.38
CA LYS A 97 -1.95 3.35 -4.53
C LYS A 97 -2.60 4.54 -5.22
N PHE A 98 -2.39 4.61 -6.53
CA PHE A 98 -2.97 5.66 -7.34
C PHE A 98 -3.33 5.18 -8.74
N CYS A 99 -4.23 5.91 -9.37
CA CYS A 99 -4.58 5.75 -10.77
C CYS A 99 -4.65 7.11 -11.46
N VAL A 100 -4.15 7.19 -12.68
CA VAL A 100 -4.28 8.35 -13.55
C VAL A 100 -4.99 7.94 -14.84
N THR A 101 -6.03 8.66 -15.22
CA THR A 101 -6.77 8.44 -16.47
C THR A 101 -6.63 9.64 -17.41
N ASP A 102 -6.36 9.34 -18.68
CA ASP A 102 -6.19 10.27 -19.80
C ASP A 102 -5.24 11.45 -19.53
N ARG A 103 -4.32 11.30 -18.55
CA ARG A 103 -3.46 12.38 -18.00
C ARG A 103 -4.26 13.63 -17.56
N LYS A 104 -5.51 13.43 -17.13
CA LYS A 104 -6.43 14.50 -16.74
C LYS A 104 -6.93 14.34 -15.31
N ILE A 105 -7.22 13.11 -14.89
CA ILE A 105 -7.75 12.84 -13.55
C ILE A 105 -6.79 11.89 -12.83
N ALA A 106 -6.41 12.26 -11.60
CA ALA A 106 -5.67 11.41 -10.70
C ALA A 106 -6.52 11.06 -9.47
N LEU A 107 -6.48 9.79 -9.08
CA LEU A 107 -7.03 9.27 -7.82
C LEU A 107 -5.87 8.70 -7.01
N HIS A 108 -5.59 9.24 -5.82
CA HIS A 108 -4.47 8.80 -4.99
C HIS A 108 -4.85 8.82 -3.51
N GLY A 109 -4.45 7.79 -2.75
CA GLY A 109 -4.63 7.76 -1.31
C GLY A 109 -4.26 6.42 -0.68
N SER A 110 -4.96 6.02 0.38
CA SER A 110 -4.70 4.79 1.11
C SER A 110 -5.35 3.54 0.48
N TYR A 111 -6.36 3.73 -0.39
CA TYR A 111 -7.21 2.67 -0.92
C TYR A 111 -6.43 1.68 -1.80
N ASN A 112 -6.30 0.44 -1.33
CA ASN A 112 -5.82 -0.67 -2.15
C ASN A 112 -6.90 -1.17 -3.10
N TRP A 113 -6.53 -1.67 -4.27
CA TRP A 113 -7.50 -2.26 -5.22
C TRP A 113 -7.84 -3.70 -4.82
N SER A 114 -8.25 -3.89 -3.57
CA SER A 114 -8.47 -5.21 -2.97
C SER A 114 -9.90 -5.36 -2.45
N VAL A 115 -10.38 -6.61 -2.40
CA VAL A 115 -11.70 -6.94 -1.84
C VAL A 115 -11.84 -6.47 -0.38
N ASN A 116 -10.74 -6.48 0.37
CA ASN A 116 -10.72 -6.06 1.77
C ASN A 116 -10.82 -4.54 1.93
N ALA A 117 -10.17 -3.76 1.06
CA ALA A 117 -10.29 -2.30 1.04
C ALA A 117 -11.72 -1.87 0.67
N LYS A 118 -12.37 -2.57 -0.26
CA LYS A 118 -13.76 -2.32 -0.65
C LYS A 118 -14.75 -2.54 0.51
N LYS A 119 -14.54 -3.56 1.35
CA LYS A 119 -15.54 -4.03 2.33
C LYS A 119 -15.27 -3.63 3.78
N ASN A 120 -14.00 -3.60 4.22
CA ASN A 120 -13.66 -3.69 5.64
C ASN A 120 -12.74 -2.58 6.14
N ASN A 121 -11.81 -2.06 5.34
CA ASN A 121 -10.83 -1.08 5.81
C ASN A 121 -11.42 0.33 5.98
N HIS A 122 -10.74 1.20 6.72
CA HIS A 122 -11.00 2.64 6.65
C HIS A 122 -10.03 3.26 5.66
N GLU A 123 -10.53 3.69 4.50
CA GLU A 123 -9.71 4.20 3.41
C GLU A 123 -10.11 5.64 3.05
N SER A 124 -9.16 6.40 2.50
CA SER A 124 -9.46 7.70 1.90
C SER A 124 -8.64 7.91 0.64
N ILE A 125 -9.24 8.59 -0.34
CA ILE A 125 -8.54 9.04 -1.54
C ILE A 125 -8.83 10.50 -1.83
N ILE A 126 -7.93 11.08 -2.61
CA ILE A 126 -8.09 12.37 -3.25
C ILE A 126 -8.30 12.12 -4.74
N ALA A 127 -9.42 12.59 -5.29
CA ALA A 127 -9.65 12.69 -6.72
C ALA A 127 -9.40 14.14 -7.18
N THR A 128 -8.53 14.36 -8.17
CA THR A 128 -8.09 15.70 -8.58
C THR A 128 -7.79 15.78 -10.07
N ASN A 129 -8.05 16.94 -10.67
CA ASN A 129 -7.62 17.34 -12.01
C ASN A 129 -6.50 18.39 -11.97
N HIS A 130 -5.97 18.68 -10.78
CA HIS A 130 -4.92 19.67 -10.59
C HIS A 130 -3.67 19.24 -11.37
N LYS A 131 -3.34 20.04 -12.39
CA LYS A 131 -2.31 19.71 -13.38
C LYS A 131 -0.98 19.31 -12.75
N GLY A 132 -0.52 20.05 -11.75
CA GLY A 132 0.75 19.75 -11.07
C GLY A 132 0.75 18.38 -10.37
N THR A 133 -0.38 17.98 -9.78
CA THR A 133 -0.52 16.69 -9.09
C THR A 133 -0.58 15.54 -10.09
N VAL A 134 -1.34 15.73 -11.17
CA VAL A 134 -1.44 14.74 -12.26
C VAL A 134 -0.07 14.53 -12.93
N ASP A 135 0.61 15.61 -13.32
CA ASP A 135 1.93 15.54 -13.96
C ASP A 135 2.97 14.91 -13.03
N SER A 136 2.91 15.20 -11.72
CA SER A 136 3.78 14.59 -10.72
C SER A 136 3.55 13.08 -10.57
N LEU A 137 2.29 12.63 -10.50
CA LEU A 137 1.95 11.21 -10.40
C LEU A 137 2.29 10.43 -11.68
N VAL A 138 2.10 11.03 -12.85
CA VAL A 138 2.55 10.45 -14.12
C VAL A 138 4.06 10.32 -14.13
N SER A 139 4.80 11.35 -13.72
CA SER A 139 6.27 11.31 -13.65
C SER A 139 6.76 10.24 -12.67
N ASN A 140 6.12 10.12 -11.50
CA ASN A 140 6.41 9.07 -10.51
C ASN A 140 6.15 7.67 -11.09
N PHE A 141 5.03 7.46 -11.79
CA PHE A 141 4.74 6.19 -12.46
C PHE A 141 5.84 5.80 -13.45
N LEU A 142 6.29 6.75 -14.27
CA LEU A 142 7.35 6.52 -15.25
C LEU A 142 8.70 6.24 -14.58
N ASP A 143 9.04 6.95 -13.51
CA ASP A 143 10.25 6.71 -12.71
C ASP A 143 10.26 5.31 -12.09
N ILE A 144 9.15 4.87 -11.49
CA ILE A 144 9.00 3.50 -10.97
C ILE A 144 9.20 2.48 -12.09
N LYS A 145 8.57 2.69 -13.24
CA LYS A 145 8.69 1.80 -14.40
C LYS A 145 10.13 1.72 -14.90
N GLN A 146 10.82 2.85 -15.00
CA GLN A 146 12.21 2.91 -15.44
C GLN A 146 13.13 2.16 -14.47
N LYS A 147 13.07 2.48 -13.17
CA LYS A 147 13.89 1.83 -12.14
C LYS A 147 13.67 0.32 -12.08
N ALA A 148 12.41 -0.12 -12.21
CA ALA A 148 12.09 -1.55 -12.23
C ALA A 148 12.64 -2.27 -13.47
N ASN A 149 12.73 -1.60 -14.63
CA ASN A 149 13.34 -2.15 -15.84
C ASN A 149 14.87 -2.20 -15.73
N GLU A 150 15.50 -1.16 -15.15
CA GLU A 150 16.95 -1.14 -14.88
C GLU A 150 17.37 -2.28 -13.94
N MET A 151 16.59 -2.54 -12.88
CA MET A 151 16.86 -3.64 -11.94
C MET A 151 16.71 -5.04 -12.55
N LYS A 152 15.88 -5.21 -13.59
CA LYS A 152 15.78 -6.48 -14.34
C LYS A 152 16.99 -6.70 -15.25
N ALA A 153 17.73 -5.66 -15.60
CA ALA A 153 18.90 -5.73 -16.48
C ALA A 153 20.23 -6.01 -15.74
N GLU A 154 20.29 -5.91 -14.40
CA GLU A 154 21.52 -6.12 -13.60
C GLU A 154 21.45 -7.27 -12.55
N PRO A 155 21.37 -8.57 -12.92
CA PRO A 155 21.40 -9.65 -11.91
C PRO A 155 22.80 -10.01 -11.37
N GLU A 156 23.91 -9.64 -12.03
CA GLU A 156 25.22 -10.29 -11.78
C GLU A 156 26.24 -9.56 -10.89
N LYS A 157 25.99 -8.34 -10.39
CA LYS A 157 27.02 -7.55 -9.69
C LYS A 157 26.66 -7.05 -8.29
N ARG A 158 26.05 -7.89 -7.45
CA ARG A 158 25.91 -7.59 -6.01
C ARG A 158 26.38 -8.74 -5.13
N ASN A 159 27.69 -8.97 -5.10
CA ASN A 159 28.30 -9.77 -4.05
C ASN A 159 28.67 -8.87 -2.85
N ILE A 160 27.66 -8.52 -2.05
CA ILE A 160 27.78 -7.69 -0.82
C ILE A 160 28.73 -8.33 0.22
N LYS A 161 29.07 -9.61 0.03
CA LYS A 161 30.01 -10.35 0.89
C LYS A 161 31.45 -9.82 0.80
N SER A 162 31.92 -9.31 -0.35
CA SER A 162 33.30 -8.81 -0.46
C SER A 162 33.51 -7.44 0.18
N LEU A 163 32.47 -6.59 0.15
CA LEU A 163 32.47 -5.26 0.78
C LEU A 163 32.46 -5.36 2.31
N LEU A 164 31.74 -6.34 2.86
CA LEU A 164 31.71 -6.56 4.32
C LEU A 164 33.07 -7.08 4.84
N THR A 165 33.76 -7.93 4.09
CA THR A 165 35.10 -8.42 4.50
C THR A 165 36.15 -7.31 4.56
N SER A 166 36.09 -6.31 3.67
CA SER A 166 37.03 -5.18 3.69
C SER A 166 36.82 -4.19 4.85
N ILE A 167 35.61 -4.11 5.41
CA ILE A 167 35.28 -3.16 6.49
C ILE A 167 35.61 -3.76 7.86
N PHE A 168 35.39 -5.06 8.06
CA PHE A 168 35.64 -5.73 9.34
C PHE A 168 37.11 -6.13 9.59
N ALA A 169 37.98 -6.06 8.58
CA ALA A 169 39.40 -6.39 8.72
C ALA A 169 40.28 -5.24 9.26
N LYS A 170 39.76 -4.01 9.39
CA LYS A 170 40.56 -2.81 9.66
C LYS A 170 40.56 -2.30 11.11
N LYS A 171 40.13 -3.11 12.10
CA LYS A 171 40.06 -2.68 13.51
C LYS A 171 40.76 -3.60 14.52
N LYS A 172 41.70 -4.41 14.08
CA LYS A 172 42.62 -5.13 14.97
C LYS A 172 44.05 -4.93 14.50
N ASP A 173 44.90 -4.63 15.47
CA ASP A 173 46.35 -4.54 15.44
C ASP A 173 46.93 -3.16 15.10
N SER A 174 47.10 -2.39 16.18
CA SER A 174 48.10 -1.34 16.34
C SER A 174 49.44 -1.96 16.75
N ALA A 175 50.48 -1.86 15.91
CA ALA A 175 51.88 -1.81 16.32
C ALA A 175 52.80 -1.48 15.13
N PHE A 176 53.56 -0.38 15.30
CA PHE A 176 54.95 -0.13 14.85
C PHE A 176 55.41 -0.31 13.38
N ASP A 177 56.04 0.78 12.92
CA ASP A 177 57.21 0.91 12.04
C ASP A 177 57.09 1.24 10.55
N ASP A 178 58.12 1.99 10.15
CA ASP A 178 58.36 2.90 9.04
C ASP A 178 58.35 2.33 7.61
N THR A 179 58.28 3.31 6.69
CA THR A 179 58.77 3.35 5.31
C THR A 179 57.86 2.88 4.15
N ALA A 180 58.04 3.64 3.06
CA ALA A 180 57.67 3.41 1.66
C ALA A 180 56.37 4.06 1.15
N GLU A 181 56.59 5.08 0.31
CA GLU A 181 55.72 5.54 -0.75
C GLU A 181 55.16 4.37 -1.57
N GLU A 182 53.88 4.40 -1.91
CA GLU A 182 53.45 4.11 -3.28
C GLU A 182 52.03 4.64 -3.55
N THR A 183 51.96 5.34 -4.68
CA THR A 183 50.81 6.01 -5.27
C THR A 183 49.83 4.98 -5.83
N ILE A 184 48.55 5.04 -5.41
CA ILE A 184 47.46 4.40 -6.15
C ILE A 184 46.28 5.37 -6.26
N SER A 185 46.25 6.08 -7.40
CA SER A 185 45.12 6.86 -7.88
C SER A 185 43.99 5.91 -8.33
N PRO A 186 42.73 6.10 -7.90
CA PRO A 186 41.59 5.55 -8.61
C PRO A 186 41.30 6.46 -9.81
N SER A 187 41.52 5.92 -11.00
CA SER A 187 41.12 6.50 -12.28
C SER A 187 39.60 6.58 -12.38
N PHE A 188 39.03 7.72 -11.96
CA PHE A 188 37.73 8.14 -12.46
C PHE A 188 37.93 8.84 -13.81
N SER A 189 37.56 8.12 -14.87
CA SER A 189 37.42 8.69 -16.20
C SER A 189 36.27 9.68 -16.22
N HIS A 190 36.58 10.96 -16.01
CA HIS A 190 35.75 12.07 -16.49
C HIS A 190 36.66 13.15 -17.08
N LYS A 191 36.63 13.28 -18.40
CA LYS A 191 36.79 14.57 -19.07
C LYS A 191 35.49 14.89 -19.83
N PRO A 192 35.08 16.17 -19.97
CA PRO A 192 35.80 17.37 -19.51
C PRO A 192 34.88 18.44 -18.85
N ALA A 193 35.28 18.89 -17.65
CA ALA A 193 34.94 20.22 -17.16
C ALA A 193 35.64 21.34 -17.99
N GLU A 194 36.73 21.02 -18.71
CA GLU A 194 37.45 21.94 -19.61
C GLU A 194 36.56 22.47 -20.75
N VAL A 195 35.70 21.63 -21.34
CA VAL A 195 34.85 22.02 -22.48
C VAL A 195 33.74 22.99 -22.10
N GLN A 196 33.26 22.94 -20.85
CA GLN A 196 32.26 23.91 -20.38
C GLN A 196 32.89 25.29 -20.08
N VAL A 197 34.12 25.30 -19.56
CA VAL A 197 34.83 26.56 -19.25
C VAL A 197 35.24 27.28 -20.54
N GLU A 198 35.66 26.55 -21.58
CA GLU A 198 35.93 27.11 -22.91
C GLU A 198 34.68 27.69 -23.57
N LYS A 199 33.53 27.01 -23.46
CA LYS A 199 32.29 27.48 -24.08
C LYS A 199 31.76 28.75 -23.40
N VAL A 200 31.81 28.80 -22.06
CA VAL A 200 31.41 29.98 -21.26
C VAL A 200 32.35 31.17 -21.49
N SER A 201 33.66 30.93 -21.68
CA SER A 201 34.60 32.01 -21.99
C SER A 201 34.39 32.56 -23.40
N GLN A 202 34.00 31.72 -24.36
CA GLN A 202 33.76 32.12 -25.75
C GLN A 202 32.44 32.89 -25.94
N ASP A 203 31.39 32.52 -25.22
CA ASP A 203 30.12 33.25 -25.23
C ASP A 203 30.28 34.65 -24.60
N PHE A 204 30.94 34.72 -23.43
CA PHE A 204 31.24 35.98 -22.76
C PHE A 204 32.14 36.90 -23.59
N ARG A 205 33.11 36.31 -24.30
CA ARG A 205 33.97 37.02 -25.26
C ARG A 205 33.18 37.73 -26.34
N THR A 206 32.26 36.99 -26.95
CA THR A 206 31.42 37.52 -28.04
C THR A 206 30.52 38.65 -27.55
N GLU A 207 30.07 38.60 -26.30
CA GLU A 207 29.22 39.63 -25.69
C GLU A 207 30.00 40.91 -25.37
N TYR A 208 31.21 40.79 -24.80
CA TYR A 208 32.05 41.96 -24.52
C TYR A 208 32.58 42.62 -25.79
N GLU A 209 32.99 41.84 -26.80
CA GLU A 209 33.40 42.35 -28.12
C GLU A 209 32.27 43.14 -28.79
N LYS A 210 31.02 42.65 -28.76
CA LYS A 210 29.85 43.38 -29.29
C LYS A 210 29.62 44.73 -28.60
N VAL A 211 29.80 44.78 -27.28
CA VAL A 211 29.67 46.04 -26.52
C VAL A 211 30.72 47.04 -27.00
N LEU A 212 31.98 46.62 -27.15
CA LEU A 212 33.06 47.49 -27.65
C LEU A 212 32.82 47.91 -29.12
N ASP A 213 32.39 47.01 -29.99
CA ASP A 213 32.05 47.30 -31.39
C ASP A 213 30.94 48.36 -31.47
N SER A 214 29.91 48.26 -30.62
CA SER A 214 28.83 49.25 -30.57
C SER A 214 29.32 50.64 -30.11
N MET A 215 30.28 50.68 -29.18
CA MET A 215 30.88 51.94 -28.71
C MET A 215 31.71 52.61 -29.80
N ILE A 216 32.48 51.82 -30.56
CA ILE A 216 33.23 52.30 -31.72
C ILE A 216 32.27 52.84 -32.78
N ALA A 217 31.25 52.06 -33.15
CA ALA A 217 30.27 52.47 -34.16
C ALA A 217 29.56 53.78 -33.80
N ALA A 218 29.17 53.95 -32.53
CA ALA A 218 28.52 55.15 -32.04
C ALA A 218 29.41 56.41 -32.15
N GLU A 219 30.73 56.30 -31.88
CA GLU A 219 31.64 57.45 -31.98
C GLU A 219 32.02 57.75 -33.45
N VAL A 220 32.14 56.73 -34.30
CA VAL A 220 32.42 56.88 -35.75
C VAL A 220 31.22 57.48 -36.49
N SER A 221 29.99 57.16 -36.05
CA SER A 221 28.74 57.73 -36.58
C SER A 221 28.46 59.17 -36.12
N ASN A 222 29.28 59.76 -35.24
CA ASN A 222 29.07 61.10 -34.73
C ASN A 222 29.65 62.16 -35.68
N PHE A 223 28.78 62.81 -36.48
CA PHE A 223 29.12 63.88 -37.44
C PHE A 223 28.06 65.00 -37.43
N ASP A 224 28.44 66.19 -37.91
CA ASP A 224 27.52 67.33 -38.01
C ASP A 224 26.56 67.13 -39.18
N ARG A 225 25.39 66.56 -38.86
CA ARG A 225 24.31 66.31 -39.81
C ARG A 225 23.78 67.60 -40.44
N GLY A 226 23.76 68.71 -39.70
CA GLY A 226 23.28 70.00 -40.20
C GLY A 226 24.20 70.56 -41.27
N LEU A 227 25.51 70.53 -41.01
CA LEU A 227 26.52 70.96 -41.97
C LEU A 227 26.50 70.10 -43.24
N LEU A 228 26.40 68.77 -43.10
CA LEU A 228 26.41 67.86 -44.25
C LEU A 228 25.16 68.00 -45.13
N ARG A 229 23.99 68.19 -44.50
CA ARG A 229 22.74 68.48 -45.21
C ARG A 229 22.82 69.82 -45.95
N GLN A 230 23.38 70.85 -45.31
CA GLN A 230 23.62 72.15 -45.96
C GLN A 230 24.56 72.04 -47.17
N GLN A 231 25.63 71.25 -47.06
CA GLN A 231 26.53 70.98 -48.19
C GLN A 231 25.79 70.30 -49.36
N GLY A 232 24.89 69.37 -49.06
CA GLY A 232 24.02 68.74 -50.07
C GLY A 232 23.15 69.75 -50.80
N TYR A 233 22.50 70.64 -50.04
CA TYR A 233 21.67 71.73 -50.56
C TYR A 233 22.47 72.68 -51.46
N ASP A 234 23.60 73.18 -50.97
CA ASP A 234 24.44 74.14 -51.69
C ASP A 234 25.02 73.51 -52.97
N ARG A 235 25.35 72.21 -52.94
CA ARG A 235 25.87 71.49 -54.10
C ARG A 235 24.80 71.26 -55.16
N ALA A 236 23.57 70.98 -54.75
CA ALA A 236 22.42 70.87 -55.65
C ALA A 236 22.12 72.23 -56.28
N LYS A 237 22.13 73.31 -55.48
CA LYS A 237 21.95 74.68 -55.92
C LYS A 237 22.98 75.13 -56.95
N ALA A 238 24.25 74.82 -56.72
CA ALA A 238 25.35 75.19 -57.63
C ALA A 238 25.26 74.51 -59.01
N ASN A 239 24.56 73.38 -59.11
CA ASN A 239 24.47 72.57 -60.33
C ASN A 239 23.02 72.39 -60.83
N ASN A 240 22.08 73.21 -60.35
CA ASN A 240 20.66 73.12 -60.68
C ASN A 240 20.06 71.71 -60.50
N GLY A 241 20.58 70.93 -59.55
CA GLY A 241 20.16 69.56 -59.29
C GLY A 241 20.40 68.61 -60.47
N ASP A 242 21.54 68.76 -61.17
CA ASP A 242 22.00 67.78 -62.16
C ASP A 242 22.56 66.53 -61.46
N ALA A 243 21.89 65.40 -61.66
CA ALA A 243 22.24 64.12 -61.07
C ALA A 243 23.61 63.60 -61.53
N GLN A 244 24.13 64.01 -62.70
CA GLN A 244 25.43 63.55 -63.18
C GLN A 244 26.60 64.06 -62.31
N VAL A 245 26.44 65.24 -61.70
CA VAL A 245 27.46 65.85 -60.82
C VAL A 245 27.49 65.17 -59.44
N LEU A 246 26.45 64.42 -59.09
CA LEU A 246 26.29 63.75 -57.80
C LEU A 246 27.40 62.72 -57.56
N THR A 247 27.85 62.00 -58.60
CA THR A 247 28.95 61.03 -58.52
C THR A 247 30.25 61.65 -57.95
N LYS A 248 30.66 62.80 -58.49
CA LYS A 248 31.86 63.53 -58.02
C LYS A 248 31.65 64.17 -56.64
N ALA A 249 30.43 64.59 -56.33
CA ALA A 249 30.10 65.12 -55.01
C ALA A 249 30.18 64.02 -53.94
N LEU A 250 29.65 62.83 -54.24
CA LEU A 250 29.72 61.66 -53.36
C LEU A 250 31.15 61.16 -53.17
N ASP A 251 32.01 61.20 -54.21
CA ASP A 251 33.44 60.91 -54.04
C ASP A 251 34.13 61.90 -53.09
N SER A 252 33.75 63.18 -53.12
CA SER A 252 34.25 64.18 -52.18
C SER A 252 33.74 63.94 -50.75
N VAL A 253 32.45 63.64 -50.58
CA VAL A 253 31.86 63.29 -49.27
C VAL A 253 32.53 62.05 -48.69
N TYR A 254 32.78 61.05 -49.53
CA TYR A 254 33.51 59.84 -49.15
C TYR A 254 34.96 60.13 -48.76
N SER A 255 35.69 60.95 -49.53
CA SER A 255 37.06 61.32 -49.18
C SER A 255 37.14 62.13 -47.88
N VAL A 256 36.19 63.03 -47.64
CA VAL A 256 36.10 63.80 -46.39
C VAL A 256 35.80 62.87 -45.22
N PHE A 257 34.88 61.91 -45.39
CA PHE A 257 34.58 60.89 -44.39
C PHE A 257 35.82 60.07 -44.00
N ILE A 258 36.60 59.59 -44.97
CA ILE A 258 37.84 58.85 -44.72
C ILE A 258 38.89 59.72 -44.01
N ASN A 259 38.98 61.00 -44.35
CA ASN A 259 39.95 61.92 -43.75
C ASN A 259 39.55 62.42 -42.34
N GLU A 260 38.26 62.62 -42.07
CA GLU A 260 37.76 62.94 -40.73
C GLU A 260 38.05 61.82 -39.72
N ILE A 261 38.18 60.58 -40.19
CA ILE A 261 38.56 59.44 -39.36
C ILE A 261 40.07 59.43 -39.10
N ASN A 262 40.89 59.85 -40.09
CA ASN A 262 42.35 59.90 -39.99
C ASN A 262 42.91 61.04 -39.11
N VAL A 263 42.17 62.15 -38.92
CA VAL A 263 42.76 63.42 -38.43
C VAL A 263 42.44 63.74 -36.96
N VAL A 264 41.62 62.95 -36.26
CA VAL A 264 41.11 63.38 -34.94
C VAL A 264 41.71 62.56 -33.79
N GLU A 265 42.95 62.88 -33.43
CA GLU A 265 43.65 62.37 -32.23
C GLU A 265 42.78 62.52 -30.96
N ASP A 266 42.01 63.61 -30.86
CA ASP A 266 41.07 63.87 -29.76
C ASP A 266 39.92 62.84 -29.68
N LYS A 267 39.43 62.34 -30.82
CA LYS A 267 38.37 61.31 -30.87
C LYS A 267 38.93 59.94 -30.49
N LYS A 268 40.16 59.62 -30.90
CA LYS A 268 40.87 58.40 -30.46
C LYS A 268 41.05 58.39 -28.95
N ASN A 269 41.57 59.49 -28.39
CA ASN A 269 41.75 59.63 -26.94
C ASN A 269 40.44 59.49 -26.18
N ARG A 270 39.37 60.14 -26.65
CA ARG A 270 38.03 60.01 -26.05
C ARG A 270 37.48 58.59 -26.09
N LEU A 271 37.68 57.88 -27.20
CA LEU A 271 37.23 56.49 -27.38
C LEU A 271 38.02 55.54 -26.47
N ILE A 272 39.34 55.71 -26.37
CA ILE A 272 40.19 54.95 -25.44
C ILE A 272 39.73 55.18 -23.99
N THR A 273 39.46 56.43 -23.58
CA THR A 273 38.94 56.72 -22.24
C THR A 273 37.61 56.01 -21.97
N LYS A 274 36.66 56.04 -22.92
CA LYS A 274 35.38 55.34 -22.78
C LYS A 274 35.52 53.83 -22.67
N ILE A 275 36.45 53.24 -23.42
CA ILE A 275 36.73 51.79 -23.38
C ILE A 275 37.35 51.41 -22.03
N GLU A 276 38.28 52.20 -21.49
CA GLU A 276 38.87 51.97 -20.16
C GLU A 276 37.84 52.14 -19.03
N GLU A 277 36.92 53.09 -19.14
CA GLU A 277 35.78 53.22 -18.23
C GLU A 277 34.88 51.97 -18.31
N GLN A 278 34.59 51.48 -19.51
CA GLN A 278 33.77 50.29 -19.73
C GLN A 278 34.44 49.02 -19.18
N LYS A 279 35.76 48.89 -19.36
CA LYS A 279 36.58 47.84 -18.74
C LYS A 279 36.42 47.85 -17.23
N THR A 280 36.60 49.02 -16.61
CA THR A 280 36.49 49.17 -15.16
C THR A 280 35.10 48.78 -14.66
N LYS A 281 34.03 49.25 -15.32
CA LYS A 281 32.64 48.89 -15.00
C LYS A 281 32.38 47.38 -15.12
N SER A 282 32.87 46.76 -16.19
CA SER A 282 32.66 45.33 -16.46
C SER A 282 33.39 44.45 -15.44
N ILE A 283 34.62 44.85 -15.03
CA ILE A 283 35.35 44.16 -13.96
C ILE A 283 34.64 44.29 -12.61
N ILE A 284 34.13 45.47 -12.27
CA ILE A 284 33.36 45.68 -11.03
C ILE A 284 32.10 44.81 -11.04
N ALA A 285 31.30 44.84 -12.10
CA ALA A 285 30.10 44.02 -12.22
C ALA A 285 30.41 42.51 -12.13
N GLN A 286 31.53 42.07 -12.71
CA GLN A 286 31.96 40.67 -12.63
C GLN A 286 32.40 40.27 -11.21
N LYS A 287 33.03 41.18 -10.45
CA LYS A 287 33.39 40.97 -9.04
C LYS A 287 32.15 40.92 -8.14
N GLU A 288 31.19 41.83 -8.33
CA GLU A 288 29.91 41.84 -7.61
C GLU A 288 29.12 40.55 -7.88
N THR A 289 29.11 40.09 -9.15
CA THR A 289 28.47 38.82 -9.53
C THR A 289 29.14 37.63 -8.85
N LEU A 290 30.47 37.62 -8.77
CA LEU A 290 31.21 36.58 -8.05
C LEU A 290 30.87 36.59 -6.56
N GLU A 291 30.86 37.76 -5.92
CA GLU A 291 30.53 37.90 -4.50
C GLU A 291 29.12 37.37 -4.19
N LEU A 292 28.13 37.73 -5.01
CA LEU A 292 26.78 37.19 -4.89
C LEU A 292 26.77 35.66 -5.00
N GLN A 293 27.46 35.10 -6.00
CA GLN A 293 27.55 33.65 -6.20
C GLN A 293 28.23 32.93 -5.03
N LEU A 294 29.27 33.54 -4.43
CA LEU A 294 29.94 32.98 -3.26
C LEU A 294 29.02 32.97 -2.04
N ASN A 295 28.29 34.07 -1.79
CA ASN A 295 27.32 34.15 -0.71
C ASN A 295 26.21 33.10 -0.88
N THR A 296 25.68 32.91 -2.11
CA THR A 296 24.70 31.86 -2.38
C THR A 296 25.24 30.46 -2.08
N ILE A 297 26.50 30.17 -2.44
CA ILE A 297 27.13 28.87 -2.14
C ILE A 297 27.28 28.67 -0.62
N GLU A 298 27.62 29.72 0.12
CA GLU A 298 27.71 29.66 1.59
C GLU A 298 26.35 29.41 2.23
N GLU A 299 25.31 30.12 1.80
CA GLU A 299 23.93 29.93 2.26
C GLU A 299 23.41 28.51 1.95
N GLU A 300 23.59 28.03 0.72
CA GLU A 300 23.20 26.67 0.31
C GLU A 300 23.90 25.59 1.16
N CYS A 301 25.16 25.82 1.52
CA CYS A 301 25.94 24.92 2.35
C CYS A 301 25.42 24.90 3.80
N GLU A 302 25.13 26.06 4.40
CA GLU A 302 24.57 26.13 5.76
C GLU A 302 23.15 25.56 5.82
N ILE A 303 22.31 25.81 4.82
CA ILE A 303 20.99 25.18 4.70
C ILE A 303 21.12 23.65 4.60
N SER A 304 22.05 23.16 3.77
CA SER A 304 22.28 21.72 3.63
C SER A 304 22.75 21.09 4.95
N LYS A 305 23.62 21.78 5.68
CA LYS A 305 24.11 21.38 7.00
C LYS A 305 22.97 21.31 8.03
N GLU A 306 22.12 22.33 8.10
CA GLU A 306 20.96 22.37 9.00
C GLU A 306 19.93 21.28 8.68
N ASN A 307 19.69 21.02 7.40
CA ASN A 307 18.82 19.94 6.96
C ASN A 307 19.36 18.56 7.38
N LEU A 308 20.67 18.32 7.20
CA LEU A 308 21.32 17.08 7.61
C LEU A 308 21.31 16.90 9.13
N THR A 309 21.62 17.94 9.91
CA THR A 309 21.58 17.86 11.38
C THR A 309 20.17 17.61 11.90
N THR A 310 19.16 18.26 11.32
CA THR A 310 17.75 18.03 11.64
C THR A 310 17.33 16.60 11.32
N LYS A 311 17.76 16.07 10.17
CA LYS A 311 17.51 14.68 9.78
C LYS A 311 18.15 13.70 10.77
N ILE A 312 19.39 13.94 11.17
CA ILE A 312 20.08 13.13 12.19
C ILE A 312 19.34 13.18 13.53
N ALA A 313 18.88 14.36 13.97
CA ALA A 313 18.12 14.51 15.21
C ALA A 313 16.80 13.71 15.18
N ASN A 314 16.08 13.77 14.06
CA ASN A 314 14.83 13.01 13.87
C ASN A 314 15.07 11.49 13.88
N LEU A 315 16.12 11.01 13.19
CA LEU A 315 16.50 9.60 13.20
C LEU A 315 16.89 9.11 14.60
N ASN A 316 17.62 9.91 15.37
CA ASN A 316 17.96 9.61 16.77
C ASN A 316 16.72 9.55 17.68
N SER A 317 15.75 10.44 17.45
CA SER A 317 14.48 10.41 18.16
C SER A 317 13.72 9.10 17.87
N GLN A 318 13.66 8.67 16.61
CA GLN A 318 13.03 7.42 16.22
C GLN A 318 13.70 6.20 16.88
N ILE A 319 15.03 6.17 16.93
CA ILE A 319 15.78 5.11 17.64
C ILE A 319 15.38 5.09 19.12
N THR A 320 15.28 6.25 19.76
CA THR A 320 14.90 6.35 21.19
C THR A 320 13.48 5.82 21.43
N ILE A 321 12.54 6.08 20.52
CA ILE A 321 11.17 5.56 20.60
C ILE A 321 11.17 4.04 20.46
N ASN A 322 11.85 3.52 19.44
CA ASN A 322 11.95 2.08 19.21
C ASN A 322 12.60 1.36 20.40
N ASP A 323 13.67 1.92 20.98
CA ASP A 323 14.36 1.34 22.13
C ASP A 323 13.43 1.28 23.37
N LYS A 324 12.59 2.30 23.58
CA LYS A 324 11.56 2.30 24.65
C LYS A 324 10.48 1.24 24.42
N GLU A 325 10.00 1.08 23.19
CA GLU A 325 9.02 0.05 22.85
C GLU A 325 9.60 -1.35 23.08
N VAL A 326 10.83 -1.59 22.62
CA VAL A 326 11.55 -2.86 22.86
C VAL A 326 11.71 -3.12 24.36
N GLU A 327 12.09 -2.11 25.15
CA GLU A 327 12.22 -2.24 26.60
C GLU A 327 10.87 -2.55 27.26
N GLY A 328 9.79 -1.88 26.83
CA GLY A 328 8.43 -2.12 27.31
C GLY A 328 7.94 -3.55 27.01
N ILE A 329 8.18 -4.04 25.80
CA ILE A 329 7.81 -5.42 25.42
C ILE A 329 8.63 -6.43 26.25
N LYS A 330 9.95 -6.22 26.35
CA LYS A 330 10.88 -7.14 27.01
C LYS A 330 10.71 -7.21 28.53
N LYS A 331 10.44 -6.07 29.19
CA LYS A 331 10.36 -5.99 30.66
C LYS A 331 8.94 -6.11 31.21
N ILE A 332 7.92 -5.79 30.42
CA ILE A 332 6.52 -5.75 30.89
C ILE A 332 5.68 -6.82 30.20
N LYS A 333 5.56 -6.76 28.86
CA LYS A 333 4.61 -7.61 28.13
C LYS A 333 5.00 -9.10 28.17
N ILE A 334 6.24 -9.43 27.82
CA ILE A 334 6.71 -10.83 27.79
C ILE A 334 6.62 -11.46 29.19
N PRO A 335 7.18 -10.86 30.26
CA PRO A 335 7.08 -11.43 31.61
C PRO A 335 5.65 -11.63 32.10
N ALA A 336 4.73 -10.71 31.77
CA ALA A 336 3.32 -10.85 32.15
C ALA A 336 2.66 -12.08 31.50
N VAL A 337 2.94 -12.33 30.22
CA VAL A 337 2.43 -13.54 29.52
C VAL A 337 3.12 -14.80 30.05
N GLU A 338 4.41 -14.75 30.34
CA GLU A 338 5.14 -15.89 30.94
C GLU A 338 4.64 -16.23 32.35
N GLU A 339 4.17 -15.25 33.12
CA GLU A 339 3.52 -15.48 34.42
C GLU A 339 2.17 -16.21 34.26
N LEU A 340 1.36 -15.83 33.26
CA LEU A 340 0.11 -16.54 32.93
C LEU A 340 0.37 -17.99 32.52
N ILE A 341 1.38 -18.23 31.66
CA ILE A 341 1.81 -19.58 31.26
C ILE A 341 2.17 -20.41 32.49
N ARG A 342 2.97 -19.85 33.41
CA ARG A 342 3.39 -20.54 34.64
C ARG A 342 2.20 -20.92 35.53
N GLY A 343 1.21 -20.04 35.65
CA GLY A 343 -0.03 -20.32 36.37
C GLY A 343 -0.86 -21.44 35.72
N LEU A 344 -0.89 -21.52 34.40
CA LEU A 344 -1.54 -22.61 33.67
C LEU A 344 -0.77 -23.92 33.79
N GLU A 345 0.56 -23.90 33.70
CA GLU A 345 1.43 -25.08 33.89
C GLU A 345 1.26 -25.68 35.30
N GLU A 346 1.09 -24.84 36.33
CA GLU A 346 0.78 -25.30 37.68
C GLU A 346 -0.59 -26.01 37.74
N LYS A 347 -1.62 -25.45 37.09
CA LYS A 347 -2.94 -26.11 36.99
C LYS A 347 -2.86 -27.46 36.27
N VAL A 348 -2.07 -27.55 35.19
CA VAL A 348 -1.81 -28.82 34.48
C VAL A 348 -1.18 -29.83 35.42
N LYS A 349 -0.14 -29.42 36.16
CA LYS A 349 0.56 -30.29 37.12
C LYS A 349 -0.33 -30.80 38.25
N ILE A 350 -1.29 -29.98 38.70
CA ILE A 350 -2.29 -30.39 39.70
C ILE A 350 -3.28 -31.39 39.08
N ALA A 351 -3.82 -31.08 37.90
CA ALA A 351 -4.80 -31.92 37.21
C ALA A 351 -4.23 -33.29 36.77
N GLU A 352 -2.93 -33.39 36.50
CA GLU A 352 -2.24 -34.65 36.23
C GLU A 352 -2.05 -35.52 37.48
N ARG A 353 -2.05 -34.93 38.69
CA ARG A 353 -1.78 -35.64 39.95
C ARG A 353 -3.03 -36.16 40.67
N GLU A 354 -4.20 -35.59 40.41
CA GLU A 354 -5.42 -35.91 41.16
C GLU A 354 -6.40 -36.84 40.42
N PHE A 355 -6.20 -38.16 40.54
CA PHE A 355 -7.30 -39.12 40.35
C PHE A 355 -8.05 -39.28 41.68
N ILE A 356 -9.02 -38.40 41.95
CA ILE A 356 -9.88 -38.53 43.13
C ILE A 356 -11.10 -39.35 42.76
N LYS A 357 -11.19 -40.60 43.25
CA LYS A 357 -12.44 -41.38 43.16
C LYS A 357 -13.53 -40.59 43.92
N PRO A 358 -14.65 -40.21 43.29
CA PRO A 358 -15.70 -39.48 43.99
C PRO A 358 -16.22 -40.30 45.18
N ALA A 359 -16.42 -39.63 46.32
CA ALA A 359 -16.89 -40.26 47.54
C ALA A 359 -18.30 -40.86 47.34
N LEU A 360 -18.52 -42.06 47.86
CA LEU A 360 -19.83 -42.70 47.85
C LEU A 360 -20.81 -41.86 48.68
N ARG A 361 -21.86 -41.32 48.04
CA ARG A 361 -22.99 -40.67 48.71
C ARG A 361 -23.87 -41.72 49.39
N LEU A 362 -23.33 -42.41 50.41
CA LEU A 362 -23.99 -43.52 51.10
C LEU A 362 -25.37 -43.14 51.64
N PHE A 363 -25.53 -41.90 52.10
CA PHE A 363 -26.81 -41.38 52.60
C PHE A 363 -27.91 -41.36 51.54
N GLU A 364 -27.57 -41.13 50.28
CA GLU A 364 -28.54 -41.14 49.17
C GLU A 364 -28.67 -42.54 48.55
N LEU A 365 -27.56 -43.29 48.49
CA LEU A 365 -27.53 -44.62 47.87
C LEU A 365 -28.34 -45.66 48.66
N ILE A 366 -28.19 -45.68 49.98
CA ILE A 366 -28.81 -46.71 50.83
C ILE A 366 -30.35 -46.66 50.73
N PRO A 367 -31.03 -45.50 50.90
CA PRO A 367 -32.48 -45.42 50.75
C PRO A 367 -32.97 -45.79 49.35
N VAL A 368 -32.27 -45.36 48.30
CA VAL A 368 -32.63 -45.66 46.91
C VAL A 368 -32.46 -47.16 46.61
N ALA A 369 -31.40 -47.79 47.13
CA ALA A 369 -31.18 -49.23 46.98
C ALA A 369 -32.25 -50.05 47.70
N ILE A 370 -32.60 -49.66 48.94
CA ILE A 370 -33.68 -50.31 49.71
C ILE A 370 -35.02 -50.15 48.98
N LEU A 371 -35.34 -48.95 48.49
CA LEU A 371 -36.56 -48.69 47.73
C LEU A 371 -36.63 -49.52 46.44
N THR A 372 -35.50 -49.62 45.72
CA THR A 372 -35.41 -50.44 44.49
C THR A 372 -35.65 -51.91 44.80
N ALA A 373 -35.03 -52.45 45.85
CA ALA A 373 -35.22 -53.84 46.28
C ALA A 373 -36.67 -54.10 46.72
N GLY A 374 -37.28 -53.16 47.46
CA GLY A 374 -38.69 -53.24 47.87
C GLY A 374 -39.65 -53.25 46.67
N LEU A 375 -39.44 -52.37 45.69
CA LEU A 375 -40.24 -52.31 44.47
C LEU A 375 -40.07 -53.56 43.59
N LEU A 376 -38.85 -54.11 43.52
CA LEU A 376 -38.60 -55.36 42.81
C LEU A 376 -39.37 -56.52 43.45
N LEU A 377 -39.32 -56.64 44.77
CA LEU A 377 -40.07 -57.67 45.51
C LEU A 377 -41.57 -57.51 45.32
N TYR A 378 -42.08 -56.28 45.37
CA TYR A 378 -43.47 -55.96 45.07
C TYR A 378 -43.88 -56.42 43.66
N ILE A 379 -43.11 -56.08 42.62
CA ILE A 379 -43.37 -56.49 41.22
C ILE A 379 -43.37 -58.01 41.11
N ILE A 380 -42.43 -58.70 41.74
CA ILE A 380 -42.37 -60.16 41.74
C ILE A 380 -43.64 -60.75 42.35
N MET A 381 -44.05 -60.29 43.54
CA MET A 381 -45.26 -60.78 44.19
C MET A 381 -46.52 -60.48 43.35
N PHE A 382 -46.64 -59.25 42.85
CA PHE A 382 -47.77 -58.78 42.06
C PHE A 382 -47.97 -59.60 40.78
N TYR A 383 -46.92 -59.70 39.93
CA TYR A 383 -47.03 -60.41 38.67
C TYR A 383 -47.03 -61.93 38.85
N SER A 384 -46.49 -62.45 39.96
CA SER A 384 -46.64 -63.88 40.28
C SER A 384 -48.10 -64.24 40.60
N SER A 385 -48.79 -63.36 41.35
CA SER A 385 -50.23 -63.48 41.60
C SER A 385 -51.02 -63.42 40.29
N ALA A 386 -50.77 -62.40 39.46
CA ALA A 386 -51.41 -62.24 38.16
C ALA A 386 -51.19 -63.46 37.25
N ALA A 387 -49.97 -63.99 37.20
CA ALA A 387 -49.63 -65.18 36.42
C ALA A 387 -50.38 -66.43 36.92
N TYR A 388 -50.44 -66.63 38.23
CA TYR A 388 -51.16 -67.78 38.81
C TYR A 388 -52.66 -67.72 38.47
N ILE A 389 -53.28 -66.55 38.62
CA ILE A 389 -54.70 -66.34 38.30
C ILE A 389 -54.97 -66.60 36.82
N LEU A 390 -54.08 -66.13 35.94
CA LEU A 390 -54.21 -66.29 34.50
C LEU A 390 -54.02 -67.75 34.04
N LEU A 391 -53.05 -68.46 34.62
CA LEU A 391 -52.65 -69.79 34.15
C LEU A 391 -53.38 -70.95 34.83
N PHE A 392 -53.76 -70.79 36.10
CA PHE A 392 -54.21 -71.91 36.93
C PHE A 392 -55.56 -71.70 37.61
N SER A 393 -55.96 -70.48 37.95
CA SER A 393 -57.19 -70.25 38.74
C SER A 393 -58.48 -70.69 38.02
N GLU A 394 -58.62 -70.45 36.71
CA GLU A 394 -59.78 -70.94 35.95
C GLU A 394 -59.80 -72.48 35.86
N LEU A 395 -58.63 -73.10 35.72
CA LEU A 395 -58.52 -74.56 35.68
C LEU A 395 -58.87 -75.17 37.04
N ASP A 396 -58.43 -74.54 38.13
CA ASP A 396 -58.71 -74.98 39.49
C ASP A 396 -60.19 -74.86 39.84
N ALA A 397 -60.84 -73.77 39.44
CA ALA A 397 -62.28 -73.59 39.61
C ALA A 397 -63.10 -74.66 38.86
N LYS A 398 -62.71 -74.98 37.61
CA LYS A 398 -63.35 -76.06 36.84
C LYS A 398 -63.12 -77.44 37.46
N LEU A 399 -61.94 -77.71 38.01
CA LEU A 399 -61.66 -78.96 38.71
C LEU A 399 -62.49 -79.08 40.00
N GLN A 400 -62.64 -78.00 40.75
CA GLN A 400 -63.48 -77.93 41.96
C GLN A 400 -64.97 -78.12 41.63
N GLU A 401 -65.44 -77.54 40.52
CA GLU A 401 -66.79 -77.76 39.99
C GLU A 401 -67.04 -79.25 39.69
N MET A 402 -66.11 -79.89 38.99
CA MET A 402 -66.19 -81.32 38.64
C MET A 402 -66.10 -82.25 39.86
N SER A 403 -65.37 -81.84 40.91
CA SER A 403 -65.24 -82.61 42.16
C SER A 403 -66.33 -82.30 43.19
N GLY A 404 -67.29 -81.42 42.87
CA GLY A 404 -68.38 -81.01 43.77
C GLY A 404 -67.91 -80.24 45.01
N SER A 405 -66.70 -79.67 44.97
CA SER A 405 -66.13 -78.85 46.04
C SER A 405 -66.57 -77.39 45.88
N PRO A 406 -66.75 -76.62 46.97
CA PRO A 406 -67.10 -75.21 46.87
C PRO A 406 -65.99 -74.45 46.13
N ILE A 407 -66.37 -73.66 45.13
CA ILE A 407 -65.45 -72.82 44.37
C ILE A 407 -65.23 -71.55 45.17
N GLU A 408 -63.99 -71.32 45.60
CA GLU A 408 -63.64 -70.09 46.30
C GLU A 408 -63.68 -68.89 45.33
N PRO A 409 -64.17 -67.72 45.76
CA PRO A 409 -64.17 -66.53 44.92
C PRO A 409 -62.74 -66.15 44.56
N ALA A 410 -62.50 -65.88 43.27
CA ALA A 410 -61.20 -65.41 42.84
C ALA A 410 -61.07 -63.91 43.16
N GLU A 411 -59.95 -63.57 43.81
CA GLU A 411 -59.50 -62.19 43.96
C GLU A 411 -58.33 -61.91 43.02
N VAL A 412 -58.11 -60.64 42.72
CA VAL A 412 -57.00 -60.15 41.88
C VAL A 412 -55.63 -60.39 42.53
N PHE A 413 -55.61 -60.55 43.85
CA PHE A 413 -54.41 -60.76 44.64
C PHE A 413 -54.49 -62.08 45.41
N ASN A 414 -53.65 -63.03 45.02
CA ASN A 414 -53.46 -64.27 45.77
C ASN A 414 -52.08 -64.23 46.45
N PRO A 415 -52.01 -64.01 47.78
CA PRO A 415 -50.74 -63.98 48.52
C PRO A 415 -50.03 -65.33 48.53
N GLU A 416 -50.77 -66.43 48.32
CA GLU A 416 -50.26 -67.79 48.28
C GLU A 416 -49.93 -68.27 46.86
N ALA A 417 -50.04 -67.40 45.83
CA ALA A 417 -49.82 -67.76 44.43
C ALA A 417 -48.52 -68.54 44.17
N ILE A 418 -47.41 -68.12 44.79
CA ILE A 418 -46.12 -68.79 44.65
C ILE A 418 -46.13 -70.17 45.31
N SER A 419 -46.74 -70.29 46.50
CA SER A 419 -46.85 -71.54 47.25
C SER A 419 -47.76 -72.54 46.54
N ASN A 420 -48.90 -72.05 46.03
CA ASN A 420 -49.87 -72.83 45.25
C ASN A 420 -49.27 -73.31 43.93
N ALA A 421 -48.45 -72.49 43.28
CA ALA A 421 -47.71 -72.90 42.09
C ALA A 421 -46.66 -73.98 42.40
N LEU A 422 -45.94 -73.86 43.52
CA LEU A 422 -45.00 -74.90 43.97
C LEU A 422 -45.71 -76.24 44.23
N GLY A 423 -46.91 -76.20 44.81
CA GLY A 423 -47.75 -77.39 45.01
C GLY A 423 -48.17 -78.08 43.70
N LYS A 424 -48.22 -77.34 42.59
CA LYS A 424 -48.52 -77.85 41.23
C LYS A 424 -47.29 -78.39 40.50
N GLY A 425 -46.10 -78.27 41.08
CA GLY A 425 -44.83 -78.74 40.54
C GLY A 425 -43.93 -77.61 40.04
N TRP A 426 -42.63 -77.93 39.91
CA TRP A 426 -41.58 -76.96 39.61
C TRP A 426 -41.78 -76.22 38.27
N SER A 427 -42.41 -76.86 37.28
CA SER A 427 -42.68 -76.26 35.96
C SER A 427 -43.68 -75.11 36.06
N ALA A 428 -44.72 -75.23 36.90
CA ALA A 428 -45.70 -74.17 37.12
C ALA A 428 -45.05 -72.94 37.76
N THR A 429 -44.21 -73.14 38.76
CA THR A 429 -43.42 -72.08 39.39
C THR A 429 -42.47 -71.41 38.39
N PHE A 430 -41.81 -72.19 37.53
CA PHE A 430 -40.91 -71.66 36.49
C PHE A 430 -41.65 -70.76 35.48
N PHE A 431 -42.83 -71.17 34.99
CA PHE A 431 -43.63 -70.36 34.08
C PHE A 431 -44.11 -69.06 34.72
N ILE A 432 -44.45 -69.07 36.01
CA ILE A 432 -44.79 -67.86 36.76
C ILE A 432 -43.60 -66.91 36.83
N PHE A 433 -42.41 -67.39 37.17
CA PHE A 433 -41.22 -66.53 37.18
C PHE A 433 -40.92 -65.95 35.79
N LEU A 434 -41.02 -66.75 34.73
CA LEU A 434 -40.84 -66.28 33.35
C LEU A 434 -41.84 -65.17 32.99
N PHE A 435 -43.06 -65.27 33.47
CA PHE A 435 -44.10 -64.26 33.26
C PHE A 435 -43.74 -62.92 33.92
N VAL A 436 -43.20 -62.93 35.14
CA VAL A 436 -42.73 -61.72 35.84
C VAL A 436 -41.58 -61.04 35.09
N PHE A 437 -40.68 -61.83 34.48
CA PHE A 437 -39.52 -61.28 33.77
C PHE A 437 -39.89 -60.45 32.55
N LEU A 438 -41.00 -60.75 31.87
CA LEU A 438 -41.36 -60.08 30.62
C LEU A 438 -41.68 -58.58 30.82
N PRO A 439 -42.63 -58.17 31.69
CA PRO A 439 -42.87 -56.76 31.99
C PRO A 439 -41.64 -56.06 32.59
N LEU A 440 -40.87 -56.75 33.44
CA LEU A 440 -39.64 -56.24 34.04
C LEU A 440 -38.55 -55.97 32.99
N ALA A 441 -38.40 -56.84 31.99
CA ALA A 441 -37.46 -56.66 30.89
C ALA A 441 -37.79 -55.41 30.07
N PHE A 442 -39.08 -55.16 29.78
CA PHE A 442 -39.51 -53.93 29.12
C PHE A 442 -39.26 -52.69 29.99
N ALA A 443 -39.41 -52.79 31.32
CA ALA A 443 -39.09 -51.71 32.24
C ALA A 443 -37.61 -51.31 32.23
N LEU A 444 -36.71 -52.30 32.05
CA LEU A 444 -35.26 -52.09 32.00
C LEU A 444 -34.75 -51.75 30.59
N ALA A 445 -35.47 -52.16 29.54
CA ALA A 445 -35.10 -51.92 28.14
C ALA A 445 -34.98 -50.43 27.80
N GLY A 446 -35.65 -49.53 28.54
CA GLY A 446 -35.60 -48.08 28.34
C GLY A 446 -34.22 -47.46 28.56
N ARG A 447 -33.30 -48.18 29.19
CA ARG A 447 -31.90 -47.77 29.37
C ARG A 447 -31.01 -48.10 28.18
N PHE A 448 -31.39 -49.13 27.41
CA PHE A 448 -30.65 -49.60 26.23
C PHE A 448 -31.28 -49.16 24.91
N THR A 449 -32.49 -48.61 24.97
CA THR A 449 -33.29 -48.19 23.81
C THR A 449 -33.91 -46.81 24.05
N GLN A 450 -34.73 -46.31 23.12
CA GLN A 450 -35.46 -45.06 23.33
C GLN A 450 -36.50 -45.23 24.45
N LYS A 451 -36.40 -44.40 25.51
CA LYS A 451 -37.26 -44.45 26.72
C LYS A 451 -38.76 -44.58 26.42
N TRP A 452 -39.28 -43.86 25.43
CA TRP A 452 -40.70 -43.90 25.08
C TRP A 452 -41.16 -45.27 24.54
N LYS A 453 -40.32 -45.98 23.77
CA LYS A 453 -40.65 -47.31 23.22
C LYS A 453 -40.77 -48.37 24.31
N SER A 454 -39.91 -48.27 25.32
CA SER A 454 -39.93 -49.15 26.50
C SER A 454 -41.18 -48.92 27.35
N ILE A 455 -41.57 -47.66 27.58
CA ILE A 455 -42.82 -47.32 28.29
C ILE A 455 -44.04 -47.83 27.53
N VAL A 456 -44.10 -47.63 26.21
CA VAL A 456 -45.21 -48.14 25.39
C VAL A 456 -45.29 -49.66 25.46
N GLY A 457 -44.17 -50.37 25.31
CA GLY A 457 -44.13 -51.83 25.41
C GLY A 457 -44.57 -52.36 26.77
N MET A 458 -44.12 -51.72 27.85
CA MET A 458 -44.52 -52.03 29.23
C MET A 458 -46.03 -51.87 29.42
N VAL A 459 -46.59 -50.73 29.01
CA VAL A 459 -48.04 -50.44 29.14
C VAL A 459 -48.88 -51.41 28.33
N LEU A 460 -48.46 -51.75 27.11
CA LEU A 460 -49.20 -52.71 26.26
C LEU A 460 -49.24 -54.10 26.87
N ILE A 461 -48.12 -54.57 27.43
CA ILE A 461 -48.05 -55.87 28.10
C ILE A 461 -48.92 -55.86 29.35
N ASP A 462 -48.84 -54.81 30.16
CA ASP A 462 -49.64 -54.71 31.38
C ASP A 462 -51.15 -54.63 31.10
N ILE A 463 -51.57 -53.91 30.04
CA ILE A 463 -52.97 -53.91 29.57
C ILE A 463 -53.42 -55.34 29.21
N ALA A 464 -52.58 -56.10 28.50
CA ALA A 464 -52.92 -57.47 28.11
C ALA A 464 -53.04 -58.40 29.33
N ILE A 465 -52.16 -58.23 30.32
CA ILE A 465 -52.19 -58.97 31.59
C ILE A 465 -53.45 -58.60 32.38
N ALA A 466 -53.72 -57.31 32.57
CA ALA A 466 -54.88 -56.81 33.28
C ALA A 466 -56.19 -57.31 32.67
N TYR A 467 -56.33 -57.28 31.35
CA TYR A 467 -57.51 -57.79 30.64
C TYR A 467 -57.71 -59.29 30.94
N LYS A 468 -56.63 -60.08 30.84
CA LYS A 468 -56.72 -61.52 31.04
C LYS A 468 -56.95 -61.93 32.49
N VAL A 469 -56.36 -61.22 33.44
CA VAL A 469 -56.60 -61.44 34.87
C VAL A 469 -58.05 -61.10 35.21
N ALA A 470 -58.56 -59.95 34.77
CA ALA A 470 -59.97 -59.59 34.97
C ALA A 470 -60.93 -60.62 34.38
N GLN A 471 -60.66 -61.09 33.16
CA GLN A 471 -61.42 -62.16 32.51
C GLN A 471 -61.40 -63.46 33.35
N SER A 472 -60.22 -63.87 33.83
CA SER A 472 -60.06 -65.10 34.63
C SER A 472 -60.82 -65.00 35.96
N VAL A 473 -60.65 -63.88 36.69
CA VAL A 473 -61.36 -63.61 37.95
C VAL A 473 -62.87 -63.64 37.76
N HIS A 474 -63.39 -62.96 36.74
CA HIS A 474 -64.82 -62.94 36.45
C HIS A 474 -65.36 -64.32 36.06
N THR A 475 -64.57 -65.11 35.33
CA THR A 475 -64.96 -66.47 34.94
C THR A 475 -65.04 -67.39 36.15
N VAL A 476 -64.06 -67.35 37.06
CA VAL A 476 -64.08 -68.12 38.31
C VAL A 476 -65.28 -67.72 39.17
N ASN A 477 -65.55 -66.41 39.29
CA ASN A 477 -66.70 -65.93 40.06
C ASN A 477 -68.05 -66.29 39.43
N TYR A 478 -68.15 -66.36 38.10
CA TYR A 478 -69.33 -66.89 37.41
C TYR A 478 -69.53 -68.39 37.68
N LEU A 479 -68.45 -69.19 37.62
CA LEU A 479 -68.51 -70.63 37.95
C LEU A 479 -68.92 -70.86 39.41
N GLY A 480 -68.45 -70.01 40.32
CA GLY A 480 -68.84 -70.04 41.74
C GLY A 480 -70.24 -69.50 42.05
N GLY A 481 -70.99 -69.00 41.06
CA GLY A 481 -72.33 -68.44 41.25
C GLY A 481 -72.37 -67.03 41.88
N ASN A 482 -71.23 -66.34 41.96
CA ASN A 482 -71.13 -64.98 42.51
C ASN A 482 -71.52 -63.89 41.49
N VAL A 483 -71.62 -64.25 40.20
CA VAL A 483 -71.98 -63.34 39.10
C VAL A 483 -72.89 -64.08 38.11
N ASP A 484 -73.99 -63.45 37.68
CA ASP A 484 -75.03 -64.09 36.85
C ASP A 484 -74.76 -64.05 35.33
N VAL A 485 -73.77 -63.27 34.89
CA VAL A 485 -73.50 -63.00 33.47
C VAL A 485 -72.13 -63.55 33.08
N LYS A 486 -71.99 -64.06 31.85
CA LYS A 486 -70.69 -64.49 31.28
C LYS A 486 -69.86 -63.28 30.85
N TRP A 487 -68.53 -63.41 30.89
CA TRP A 487 -67.62 -62.35 30.47
C TRP A 487 -67.80 -61.98 28.99
N GLU A 488 -68.06 -60.70 28.71
CA GLU A 488 -68.01 -60.12 27.37
C GLU A 488 -66.85 -59.13 27.25
N PRO A 489 -66.15 -59.04 26.10
CA PRO A 489 -64.96 -58.21 25.95
C PRO A 489 -65.14 -56.72 26.32
N LEU A 490 -66.33 -56.15 26.12
CA LEU A 490 -66.63 -54.74 26.43
C LEU A 490 -66.82 -54.48 27.94
N MET A 491 -66.98 -55.52 28.76
CA MET A 491 -67.14 -55.39 30.21
C MET A 491 -65.85 -54.87 30.87
N VAL A 492 -64.69 -55.07 30.23
CA VAL A 492 -63.39 -54.60 30.76
C VAL A 492 -63.36 -53.11 31.06
N PHE A 493 -64.05 -52.27 30.27
CA PHE A 493 -64.08 -50.82 30.47
C PHE A 493 -64.83 -50.37 31.72
N LYS A 494 -65.58 -51.27 32.37
CA LYS A 494 -66.30 -51.01 33.62
C LYS A 494 -65.84 -51.92 34.76
N ASP A 495 -64.88 -52.82 34.50
CA ASP A 495 -64.41 -53.80 35.46
C ASP A 495 -63.35 -53.18 36.40
N VAL A 496 -63.63 -53.21 37.71
CA VAL A 496 -62.75 -52.63 38.72
C VAL A 496 -61.44 -53.42 38.81
N ASN A 497 -61.49 -54.73 38.60
CA ASN A 497 -60.32 -55.61 38.68
C ASN A 497 -59.31 -55.30 37.57
N PHE A 498 -59.77 -54.98 36.36
CA PHE A 498 -58.93 -54.54 35.25
C PHE A 498 -58.14 -53.27 35.63
N TYR A 499 -58.84 -52.22 36.08
CA TYR A 499 -58.17 -50.96 36.44
C TYR A 499 -57.23 -51.14 37.64
N LEU A 500 -57.59 -52.00 38.59
CA LEU A 500 -56.75 -52.32 39.75
C LEU A 500 -55.43 -53.00 39.31
N VAL A 501 -55.50 -54.00 38.43
CA VAL A 501 -54.29 -54.65 37.89
C VAL A 501 -53.48 -53.66 37.05
N PHE A 502 -54.13 -52.91 36.17
CA PHE A 502 -53.44 -52.00 35.26
C PHE A 502 -52.71 -50.86 35.99
N VAL A 503 -53.39 -50.18 36.92
CA VAL A 503 -52.78 -49.03 37.63
C VAL A 503 -51.64 -49.48 38.54
N LEU A 504 -51.82 -50.58 39.26
CA LEU A 504 -50.81 -51.09 40.18
C LEU A 504 -49.65 -51.78 39.44
N GLY A 505 -49.94 -52.46 38.34
CA GLY A 505 -48.97 -53.10 37.46
C GLY A 505 -48.11 -52.11 36.69
N ALA A 506 -48.70 -51.34 35.76
CA ALA A 506 -47.99 -50.33 34.98
C ALA A 506 -47.40 -49.23 35.87
N GLY A 507 -48.15 -48.73 36.85
CA GLY A 507 -47.66 -47.73 37.79
C GLY A 507 -46.46 -48.22 38.60
N GLY A 508 -46.50 -49.47 39.08
CA GLY A 508 -45.39 -50.12 39.78
C GLY A 508 -44.14 -50.26 38.92
N LEU A 509 -44.29 -50.68 37.66
CA LEU A 509 -43.17 -50.83 36.72
C LEU A 509 -42.55 -49.50 36.29
N ILE A 510 -43.37 -48.46 36.05
CA ILE A 510 -42.88 -47.11 35.73
C ILE A 510 -42.09 -46.55 36.91
N PHE A 511 -42.64 -46.69 38.13
CA PHE A 511 -41.96 -46.20 39.33
C PHE A 511 -40.66 -46.96 39.59
N PHE A 512 -40.66 -48.28 39.42
CA PHE A 512 -39.44 -49.09 39.49
C PHE A 512 -38.40 -48.66 38.46
N SER A 513 -38.78 -48.48 37.19
CA SER A 513 -37.87 -48.05 36.12
C SER A 513 -37.20 -46.70 36.47
N TYR A 514 -37.97 -45.74 37.00
CA TYR A 514 -37.44 -44.45 37.45
C TYR A 514 -36.46 -44.56 38.62
N VAL A 515 -36.82 -45.30 39.67
CA VAL A 515 -35.95 -45.46 40.86
C VAL A 515 -34.69 -46.25 40.50
N PHE A 516 -34.81 -47.25 39.62
CA PHE A 516 -33.68 -48.03 39.11
C PHE A 516 -32.71 -47.19 38.27
N ASP A 517 -33.22 -46.31 37.40
CA ASP A 517 -32.39 -45.36 36.64
C ASP A 517 -31.57 -44.47 37.59
N LYS A 518 -32.20 -43.97 38.67
CA LYS A 518 -31.53 -43.17 39.70
C LYS A 518 -30.51 -43.99 40.49
N LEU A 519 -30.77 -45.26 40.78
CA LEU A 519 -29.78 -46.14 41.42
C LEU A 519 -28.54 -46.31 40.53
N MET A 520 -28.75 -46.52 39.23
CA MET A 520 -27.67 -46.74 38.27
C MET A 520 -26.80 -45.50 38.04
N SER A 521 -27.34 -44.28 38.12
CA SER A 521 -26.54 -43.06 37.93
C SER A 521 -25.41 -42.92 38.96
N TYR A 522 -25.62 -43.37 40.20
CA TYR A 522 -24.57 -43.38 41.24
C TYR A 522 -23.39 -44.32 40.90
N PHE A 523 -23.63 -45.36 40.10
CA PHE A 523 -22.57 -46.26 39.64
C PHE A 523 -21.89 -45.74 38.37
N GLU A 524 -22.62 -45.05 37.49
CA GLU A 524 -22.06 -44.41 36.28
C GLU A 524 -21.07 -43.29 36.61
N GLU A 525 -21.35 -42.48 37.64
CA GLU A 525 -20.44 -41.42 38.12
C GLU A 525 -19.07 -41.97 38.58
N ARG A 526 -19.03 -43.27 38.90
CA ARG A 526 -17.82 -43.98 39.35
C ARG A 526 -17.15 -44.78 38.23
N ASN A 527 -17.67 -44.75 37.01
CA ASN A 527 -17.04 -45.40 35.88
C ASN A 527 -15.70 -44.71 35.57
N PRO A 528 -14.55 -45.39 35.77
CA PRO A 528 -13.23 -44.78 35.64
C PRO A 528 -12.98 -44.16 34.26
N ASN A 529 -13.62 -44.70 33.21
CA ASN A 529 -13.45 -44.20 31.84
C ASN A 529 -14.04 -42.80 31.63
N MET A 530 -15.18 -42.47 32.27
CA MET A 530 -15.85 -41.18 32.04
C MET A 530 -15.10 -40.01 32.68
N ASN A 531 -14.60 -40.19 33.90
CA ASN A 531 -13.83 -39.15 34.60
C ASN A 531 -12.42 -38.99 34.01
N PHE A 532 -11.82 -40.07 33.52
CA PHE A 532 -10.58 -40.02 32.75
C PHE A 532 -10.75 -39.19 31.47
N ILE A 533 -11.83 -39.41 30.71
CA ILE A 533 -12.13 -38.63 29.51
C ILE A 533 -12.32 -37.14 29.85
N LYS A 534 -13.08 -36.82 30.91
CA LYS A 534 -13.26 -35.43 31.35
C LYS A 534 -11.94 -34.76 31.75
N ASN A 535 -11.08 -35.46 32.50
CA ASN A 535 -9.78 -34.92 32.88
C ASN A 535 -8.86 -34.75 31.66
N GLN A 536 -8.88 -35.68 30.70
CA GLN A 536 -8.14 -35.53 29.45
C GLN A 536 -8.60 -34.32 28.63
N VAL A 537 -9.91 -34.10 28.51
CA VAL A 537 -10.45 -32.92 27.82
C VAL A 537 -10.00 -31.63 28.50
N TYR A 538 -10.07 -31.58 29.83
CA TYR A 538 -9.60 -30.43 30.61
C TYR A 538 -8.10 -30.18 30.46
N LEU A 539 -7.28 -31.23 30.51
CA LEU A 539 -5.83 -31.14 30.29
C LEU A 539 -5.50 -30.66 28.86
N ASN A 540 -6.25 -31.11 27.86
CA ASN A 540 -6.07 -30.64 26.49
C ASN A 540 -6.42 -29.15 26.37
N GLN A 541 -7.52 -28.70 26.98
CA GLN A 541 -7.89 -27.28 27.01
C GLN A 541 -6.79 -26.41 27.64
N LEU A 542 -6.25 -26.81 28.79
CA LEU A 542 -5.16 -26.07 29.43
C LEU A 542 -3.89 -26.04 28.57
N LYS A 543 -3.56 -27.15 27.89
CA LYS A 543 -2.41 -27.22 26.98
C LYS A 543 -2.61 -26.34 25.74
N ASP A 544 -3.81 -26.28 25.20
CA ASP A 544 -4.16 -25.41 24.08
C ASP A 544 -4.06 -23.93 24.48
N GLU A 545 -4.52 -23.56 25.69
CA GLU A 545 -4.34 -22.21 26.24
C GLU A 545 -2.87 -21.83 26.41
N ILE A 546 -2.05 -22.74 26.96
CA ILE A 546 -0.58 -22.55 27.07
C ILE A 546 0.04 -22.37 25.69
N GLN A 547 -0.37 -23.15 24.70
CA GLN A 547 0.12 -23.02 23.33
C GLN A 547 -0.25 -21.65 22.73
N GLY A 548 -1.48 -21.18 22.94
CA GLY A 548 -1.92 -19.85 22.49
C GLY A 548 -1.10 -18.71 23.11
N HIS A 549 -0.81 -18.79 24.40
CA HIS A 549 0.06 -17.82 25.06
C HIS A 549 1.52 -17.90 24.59
N ASN A 550 2.05 -19.09 24.34
CA ASN A 550 3.39 -19.24 23.75
C ASN A 550 3.49 -18.61 22.36
N VAL A 551 2.46 -18.77 21.50
CA VAL A 551 2.40 -18.08 20.21
C VAL A 551 2.40 -16.56 20.40
N THR A 552 1.70 -16.06 21.42
CA THR A 552 1.71 -14.63 21.75
C THR A 552 3.12 -14.16 22.13
N VAL A 553 3.85 -14.91 22.95
CA VAL A 553 5.26 -14.60 23.29
C VAL A 553 6.15 -14.58 22.03
N THR A 554 5.97 -15.53 21.11
CA THR A 554 6.70 -15.54 19.83
C THR A 554 6.40 -14.29 19.01
N SER A 555 5.13 -13.90 18.88
CA SER A 555 4.76 -12.66 18.15
C SER A 555 5.36 -11.39 18.76
N LEU A 556 5.43 -11.31 20.09
CA LEU A 556 6.05 -10.17 20.78
C LEU A 556 7.58 -10.13 20.54
N LYS A 557 8.23 -11.29 20.40
CA LYS A 557 9.65 -11.37 20.03
C LYS A 557 9.89 -10.95 18.58
N GLU A 558 9.01 -11.33 17.66
CA GLU A 558 9.05 -10.86 16.27
C GLU A 558 8.85 -9.33 16.18
N GLU A 559 7.98 -8.77 17.02
CA GLU A 559 7.78 -7.32 17.13
C GLU A 559 9.07 -6.60 17.60
N ILE A 560 9.78 -7.16 18.59
CA ILE A 560 11.10 -6.68 19.03
C ILE A 560 12.10 -6.69 17.87
N GLU A 561 12.22 -7.82 17.15
CA GLU A 561 13.13 -7.92 16.01
C GLU A 561 12.80 -6.89 14.92
N GLY A 562 11.52 -6.60 14.70
CA GLY A 562 11.05 -5.55 13.80
C GLY A 562 11.56 -4.16 14.21
N PHE A 563 11.41 -3.79 15.48
CA PHE A 563 11.90 -2.51 16.00
C PHE A 563 13.43 -2.42 15.98
N GLU A 564 14.14 -3.48 16.36
CA GLU A 564 15.61 -3.52 16.32
C GLU A 564 16.14 -3.34 14.90
N LYS A 565 15.53 -4.01 13.91
CA LYS A 565 15.87 -3.84 12.49
C LYS A 565 15.64 -2.39 12.02
N SER A 566 14.53 -1.77 12.43
CA SER A 566 14.25 -0.37 12.13
C SER A 566 15.30 0.56 12.75
N SER A 567 15.73 0.29 13.99
CA SER A 567 16.78 1.07 14.66
C SER A 567 18.14 0.92 13.96
N ILE A 568 18.48 -0.29 13.49
CA ILE A 568 19.71 -0.52 12.70
C ILE A 568 19.68 0.27 11.39
N GLN A 569 18.53 0.30 10.71
CA GLN A 569 18.39 1.10 9.49
C GLN A 569 18.59 2.60 9.78
N CYS A 570 17.95 3.13 10.82
CA CYS A 570 18.11 4.53 11.21
C CYS A 570 19.59 4.86 11.52
N ARG A 571 20.30 3.98 12.24
CA ARG A 571 21.73 4.13 12.53
C ARG A 571 22.58 4.16 11.24
N THR A 572 22.23 3.35 10.25
CA THR A 572 22.93 3.34 8.95
C THR A 572 22.70 4.65 8.19
N GLU A 573 21.48 5.17 8.20
CA GLU A 573 21.15 6.45 7.57
C GLU A 573 21.85 7.63 8.27
N ILE A 574 21.98 7.59 9.61
CA ILE A 574 22.76 8.57 10.37
C ILE A 574 24.22 8.57 9.90
N LEU A 575 24.86 7.40 9.79
CA LEU A 575 26.26 7.31 9.32
C LEU A 575 26.45 7.91 7.93
N ILE A 576 25.48 7.74 7.03
CA ILE A 576 25.51 8.35 5.69
C ILE A 576 25.40 9.88 5.81
N CYS A 577 24.47 10.38 6.62
CA CYS A 577 24.29 11.82 6.83
C CYS A 577 25.53 12.46 7.48
N GLU A 578 26.16 11.77 8.44
CA GLU A 578 27.42 12.21 9.06
C GLU A 578 28.58 12.24 8.06
N ALA A 579 28.69 11.23 7.19
CA ALA A 579 29.69 11.24 6.13
C ALA A 579 29.48 12.39 5.12
N GLU A 580 28.22 12.68 4.76
CA GLU A 580 27.89 13.84 3.91
C GLU A 580 28.23 15.17 4.60
N LEU A 581 27.99 15.26 5.91
CA LEU A 581 28.34 16.42 6.73
C LEU A 581 29.85 16.67 6.78
N ASP A 582 30.64 15.60 6.89
CA ASP A 582 32.11 15.67 6.87
C ASP A 582 32.66 16.07 5.49
N MET A 583 31.98 15.68 4.40
CA MET A 583 32.38 16.03 3.03
C MET A 583 31.96 17.45 2.59
N LEU A 584 30.94 18.03 3.22
CA LEU A 584 30.38 19.34 2.88
C LEU A 584 31.42 20.48 2.82
N PRO A 585 32.33 20.65 3.81
CA PRO A 585 33.36 21.69 3.77
C PRO A 585 34.29 21.57 2.56
N SER A 586 34.69 20.34 2.22
CA SER A 586 35.56 20.06 1.07
C SER A 586 34.85 20.36 -0.25
N LYS A 587 33.57 19.98 -0.35
CA LYS A 587 32.72 20.28 -1.51
C LYS A 587 32.53 21.78 -1.68
N ARG A 588 32.27 22.51 -0.59
CA ARG A 588 32.16 23.98 -0.58
C ARG A 588 33.44 24.63 -1.09
N LEU A 589 34.61 24.21 -0.57
CA LEU A 589 35.89 24.75 -0.99
C LEU A 589 36.13 24.56 -2.50
N GLY A 590 35.86 23.36 -3.02
CA GLY A 590 36.00 23.08 -4.46
C GLY A 590 35.08 23.92 -5.34
N LEU A 591 33.84 24.18 -4.91
CA LEU A 591 32.91 25.05 -5.64
C LEU A 591 33.36 26.51 -5.64
N ILE A 592 33.82 27.01 -4.49
CA ILE A 592 34.37 28.37 -4.36
C ILE A 592 35.59 28.55 -5.28
N GLU A 593 36.54 27.61 -5.27
CA GLU A 593 37.72 27.65 -6.13
C GLU A 593 37.37 27.61 -7.61
N LYS A 594 36.39 26.78 -7.99
CA LYS A 594 35.88 26.73 -9.37
C LYS A 594 35.31 28.08 -9.80
N LYS A 595 34.47 28.71 -8.99
CA LYS A 595 33.86 30.01 -9.30
C LYS A 595 34.87 31.15 -9.35
N LYS A 596 35.84 31.15 -8.44
CA LYS A 596 36.96 32.10 -8.46
C LYS A 596 37.78 31.95 -9.75
N THR A 597 38.08 30.73 -10.15
CA THR A 597 38.82 30.44 -11.39
C THR A 597 38.04 30.89 -12.63
N GLU A 598 36.74 30.57 -12.71
CA GLU A 598 35.87 31.02 -13.80
C GLU A 598 35.83 32.55 -13.91
N SER A 599 35.72 33.26 -12.78
CA SER A 599 35.69 34.72 -12.76
C SER A 599 37.06 35.34 -13.10
N ALA A 600 38.17 34.72 -12.68
CA ALA A 600 39.51 35.16 -13.03
C ALA A 600 39.75 35.09 -14.54
N ILE A 601 39.32 34.00 -15.19
CA ILE A 601 39.39 33.83 -16.65
C ILE A 601 38.59 34.93 -17.36
N LYS A 602 37.37 35.25 -16.89
CA LYS A 602 36.54 36.31 -17.47
C LYS A 602 37.17 37.71 -17.32
N ILE A 603 37.76 38.02 -16.16
CA ILE A 603 38.46 39.28 -15.94
C ILE A 603 39.69 39.39 -16.86
N GLN A 604 40.51 38.34 -16.93
CA GLN A 604 41.65 38.29 -17.85
C GLN A 604 41.20 38.48 -19.31
N HIS A 605 40.05 37.95 -19.66
CA HIS A 605 39.48 38.11 -20.99
C HIS A 605 39.04 39.56 -21.28
N ILE A 606 38.42 40.25 -20.31
CA ILE A 606 38.12 41.68 -20.40
C ILE A 606 39.41 42.48 -20.64
N ASP A 607 40.47 42.18 -19.88
CA ASP A 607 41.77 42.85 -20.00
C ASP A 607 42.35 42.68 -21.42
N ILE A 608 42.51 41.44 -21.88
CA ILE A 608 43.09 41.13 -23.20
C ILE A 608 42.28 41.77 -24.33
N THR A 609 40.95 41.67 -24.28
CA THR A 609 40.09 42.22 -25.35
C THR A 609 40.15 43.73 -25.38
N THR A 610 40.18 44.37 -24.22
CA THR A 610 40.34 45.82 -24.12
C THR A 610 41.68 46.27 -24.72
N ASP A 611 42.77 45.57 -24.40
CA ASP A 611 44.11 45.89 -24.91
C ASP A 611 44.20 45.72 -26.44
N ILE A 612 43.57 44.67 -27.00
CA ILE A 612 43.48 44.46 -28.45
C ILE A 612 42.75 45.63 -29.12
N TYR A 613 41.58 46.00 -28.59
CA TYR A 613 40.77 47.08 -29.14
C TYR A 613 41.46 48.44 -29.04
N LYS A 614 42.14 48.71 -27.92
CA LYS A 614 42.97 49.90 -27.74
C LYS A 614 44.10 49.95 -28.78
N SER A 615 44.81 48.84 -28.98
CA SER A 615 45.85 48.74 -30.01
C SER A 615 45.30 48.94 -31.43
N HIS A 616 44.08 48.46 -31.73
CA HIS A 616 43.44 48.70 -33.02
C HIS A 616 43.11 50.18 -33.25
N ILE A 617 42.69 50.90 -32.19
CA ILE A 617 42.39 52.34 -32.24
C ILE A 617 43.66 53.16 -32.42
N GLU A 618 44.73 52.82 -31.69
CA GLU A 618 46.04 53.47 -31.76
C GLU A 618 46.69 53.31 -33.15
N ASN A 619 46.51 52.14 -33.79
CA ASN A 619 47.06 51.82 -35.11
C ASN A 619 46.16 52.21 -36.31
N ASP A 620 45.20 53.12 -36.13
CA ASP A 620 44.30 53.61 -37.19
C ASP A 620 43.44 52.55 -37.90
N ASN A 621 43.25 51.39 -37.26
CA ASN A 621 42.52 50.25 -37.82
C ASN A 621 41.07 50.19 -37.29
N LEU A 622 40.41 51.35 -37.26
CA LEU A 622 39.01 51.46 -36.87
C LEU A 622 38.12 50.81 -37.93
N PRO A 623 37.32 49.78 -37.60
CA PRO A 623 36.35 49.24 -38.54
C PRO A 623 35.26 50.28 -38.83
N ILE A 624 35.13 50.65 -40.10
CA ILE A 624 34.10 51.59 -40.55
C ILE A 624 32.95 50.75 -41.10
N SER A 625 31.75 50.90 -40.54
CA SER A 625 30.57 50.20 -41.07
C SER A 625 30.12 50.85 -42.38
N VAL A 626 29.73 50.02 -43.35
CA VAL A 626 29.07 50.47 -44.58
C VAL A 626 27.81 51.28 -44.27
N ASP A 627 27.12 50.96 -43.17
CA ASP A 627 25.92 51.69 -42.74
C ASP A 627 26.21 53.12 -42.29
N SER A 628 27.33 53.39 -41.62
CA SER A 628 27.75 54.75 -41.26
C SER A 628 28.06 55.60 -42.51
N MET A 629 28.64 54.97 -43.53
CA MET A 629 28.84 55.60 -44.84
C MET A 629 27.51 55.90 -45.54
N LYS A 630 26.56 54.95 -45.54
CA LYS A 630 25.22 55.14 -46.12
C LYS A 630 24.44 56.24 -45.40
N ASP A 631 24.51 56.31 -44.07
CA ASP A 631 23.83 57.37 -43.29
C ASP A 631 24.30 58.77 -43.71
N ARG A 632 25.62 58.97 -43.86
CA ARG A 632 26.18 60.25 -44.33
C ARG A 632 25.74 60.61 -45.74
N ILE A 633 25.70 59.62 -46.65
CA ILE A 633 25.20 59.81 -48.01
C ILE A 633 23.72 60.21 -47.98
N ASN A 634 22.90 59.53 -47.18
CA ASN A 634 21.48 59.86 -47.05
C ASN A 634 21.26 61.29 -46.52
N VAL A 635 21.98 61.71 -45.49
CA VAL A 635 21.89 63.08 -44.95
C VAL A 635 22.30 64.13 -45.98
N PHE A 636 23.35 63.87 -46.76
CA PHE A 636 23.74 64.75 -47.88
C PHE A 636 22.62 64.84 -48.93
N LEU A 637 21.92 63.73 -49.20
CA LEU A 637 20.84 63.66 -50.18
C LEU A 637 19.54 64.30 -49.72
N GLU A 638 19.24 64.26 -48.42
CA GLU A 638 18.14 65.03 -47.86
C GLU A 638 18.28 66.49 -48.24
N GLY A 639 19.47 67.07 -48.05
CA GLY A 639 19.75 68.45 -48.44
C GLY A 639 19.68 68.68 -49.95
N TRP A 640 20.14 67.72 -50.75
CA TRP A 640 20.02 67.77 -52.20
C TRP A 640 18.55 67.80 -52.66
N ASN A 641 17.70 66.97 -52.04
CA ASN A 641 16.27 66.91 -52.32
C ASN A 641 15.52 68.14 -51.80
N ASP A 642 15.91 68.67 -50.63
CA ASP A 642 15.33 69.91 -50.10
C ASP A 642 15.45 71.03 -51.15
N PHE A 643 16.62 71.21 -51.77
CA PHE A 643 16.80 72.18 -52.86
C PHE A 643 15.89 71.88 -54.08
N LEU A 644 15.78 70.61 -54.48
CA LEU A 644 14.95 70.24 -55.63
C LEU A 644 13.47 70.57 -55.42
N HIS A 645 12.97 70.37 -54.21
CA HIS A 645 11.60 70.68 -53.83
C HIS A 645 11.36 72.17 -53.60
N ASP A 646 12.40 72.93 -53.20
CA ASP A 646 12.35 74.39 -53.08
C ASP A 646 12.33 75.09 -54.46
N GLU A 647 13.11 74.59 -55.43
CA GLU A 647 13.35 75.27 -56.71
C GLU A 647 12.42 74.81 -57.85
N TYR A 648 12.00 73.54 -57.86
CA TYR A 648 11.23 72.95 -58.96
C TYR A 648 9.79 72.59 -58.58
N ALA A 649 8.89 72.66 -59.55
CA ALA A 649 7.52 72.15 -59.39
C ALA A 649 7.53 70.65 -59.03
N VAL A 650 6.59 70.24 -58.17
CA VAL A 650 6.54 68.92 -57.52
C VAL A 650 6.82 67.75 -58.48
N ALA A 651 6.20 67.73 -59.66
CA ALA A 651 6.40 66.66 -60.65
C ALA A 651 7.85 66.58 -61.17
N LYS A 652 8.49 67.73 -61.40
CA LYS A 652 9.88 67.84 -61.90
C LYS A 652 10.90 67.62 -60.78
N ALA A 653 10.58 68.02 -59.55
CA ALA A 653 11.37 67.69 -58.37
C ALA A 653 11.43 66.17 -58.16
N ILE A 654 10.28 65.48 -58.23
CA ILE A 654 10.19 64.01 -58.11
C ILE A 654 11.00 63.31 -59.21
N GLU A 655 10.89 63.76 -60.45
CA GLU A 655 11.68 63.21 -61.58
C GLU A 655 13.19 63.35 -61.32
N LYS A 656 13.64 64.54 -60.90
CA LYS A 656 15.05 64.81 -60.59
C LYS A 656 15.54 64.02 -59.37
N SER A 657 14.71 63.87 -58.33
CA SER A 657 15.03 63.05 -57.16
C SER A 657 15.12 61.57 -57.51
N SER A 658 14.27 61.07 -58.41
CA SER A 658 14.34 59.69 -58.92
C SER A 658 15.62 59.44 -59.73
N LEU A 659 16.02 60.40 -60.58
CA LEU A 659 17.28 60.33 -61.31
C LEU A 659 18.49 60.37 -60.37
N ALA A 660 18.45 61.22 -59.34
CA ALA A 660 19.48 61.24 -58.31
C ALA A 660 19.58 59.89 -57.58
N ALA A 661 18.44 59.33 -57.13
CA ALA A 661 18.33 58.02 -56.48
C ALA A 661 19.00 56.90 -57.29
N GLN A 662 18.76 56.87 -58.61
CA GLN A 662 19.35 55.88 -59.50
C GLN A 662 20.87 56.04 -59.61
N VAL A 663 21.37 57.27 -59.80
CA VAL A 663 22.81 57.56 -59.85
C VAL A 663 23.53 57.17 -58.56
N ILE A 664 22.89 57.32 -57.39
CA ILE A 664 23.48 56.91 -56.11
C ILE A 664 23.54 55.40 -56.00
N SER A 665 22.46 54.70 -56.38
CA SER A 665 22.43 53.24 -56.37
C SER A 665 23.57 52.68 -57.22
N ASP A 666 23.75 53.23 -58.42
CA ASP A 666 24.83 52.87 -59.34
C ASP A 666 26.22 53.19 -58.73
N TRP A 667 26.36 54.34 -58.08
CA TRP A 667 27.63 54.73 -57.42
C TRP A 667 27.95 53.83 -56.22
N GLN A 668 26.95 53.47 -55.41
CA GLN A 668 27.12 52.56 -54.27
C GLN A 668 27.52 51.17 -54.76
N GLU A 669 26.81 50.61 -55.75
CA GLU A 669 27.17 49.32 -56.35
C GLU A 669 28.57 49.34 -56.97
N GLN A 670 28.96 50.41 -57.65
CA GLN A 670 30.31 50.56 -58.19
C GLN A 670 31.39 50.60 -57.10
N LYS A 671 31.15 51.30 -55.98
CA LYS A 671 32.11 51.36 -54.86
C LYS A 671 32.22 50.04 -54.09
N LEU A 672 31.09 49.35 -53.90
CA LEU A 672 31.00 48.05 -53.22
C LEU A 672 31.60 46.91 -54.05
N ASN A 673 31.40 46.89 -55.37
CA ASN A 673 31.82 45.78 -56.25
C ASN A 673 33.27 45.89 -56.77
N ASN A 674 33.84 47.08 -56.90
CA ASN A 674 35.19 47.26 -57.48
C ASN A 674 36.35 47.18 -56.47
N ASN A 675 36.13 46.79 -55.22
CA ASN A 675 37.17 46.74 -54.17
C ASN A 675 37.92 48.09 -53.97
N THR A 676 37.31 49.21 -54.38
CA THR A 676 37.84 50.57 -54.20
C THR A 676 37.51 51.20 -52.84
N LEU A 677 36.84 50.43 -51.98
CA LEU A 677 36.62 50.80 -50.59
C LEU A 677 37.96 50.82 -49.84
N ASP A 678 38.07 51.76 -48.90
CA ASP A 678 39.21 51.78 -47.98
C ASP A 678 39.26 50.41 -47.25
N ARG A 679 40.45 49.85 -47.05
CA ARG A 679 40.65 48.53 -46.41
C ARG A 679 40.01 48.41 -45.02
N ARG A 680 39.65 49.55 -44.42
CA ARG A 680 39.02 49.68 -43.11
C ARG A 680 37.49 49.58 -43.14
N ILE A 681 36.86 49.67 -44.32
CA ILE A 681 35.40 49.50 -44.46
C ILE A 681 35.08 48.01 -44.55
N LYS A 682 34.39 47.50 -43.54
CA LYS A 682 33.92 46.11 -43.49
C LYS A 682 32.44 46.05 -43.88
N ALA A 683 32.11 45.12 -44.76
CA ALA A 683 30.74 44.85 -45.24
C ALA A 683 29.82 44.35 -44.13
#